data_AF-A0A562VCN2-F1
#
_entry.id   AF-A0A562VCN2-F1
#
_cell.length_a   1.000
_cell.length_b   1.000
_cell.length_c   1.000
_cell.angle_alpha   90.00
_cell.angle_beta   90.00
_cell.angle_gamma   90.00
#
_symmetry.space_group_name_H-M   'P 1'
#
loop_
_entity.id
_entity.type
_entity.pdbx_description
1 polymer ?
#
loop_
_entity_poly.entity_id
_entity_poly.type
_entity_poly.pdbx_seq_one_letter_code
_entity_poly.pdbx_strand_id
1 'polypeptide(L)'
;MRDLQLTGDGFSIEDVADVAHRRARVSLAAGLAERMAPARGVVTEAVRRKDVVYGVTTGFGALADTTIGADDLARLQVGILRSHAAATGDPLPPEVVRALLLLRARTLSAGYSGVRIDLPAMLLSLLEHDLLPVIPSKGSVGASGDLAQLAHLALPLIGEGRLRAPGDGPQGRPAAEVLAEYGLTPLELEPKEGLSLINGTEPMQAVLALAIVAAEELCRVADIACAVSVEALFGTDRAYDARVQVIRPHPGQLDSASNLRELLAGSPLLASHRFSDHAVQDSYALRCAPQVHGSARDLIAHCRRVLSVELSSIVDNPVVVRDETGDGFEVMSTGNFHGQPIAFAADALAMAVAELASIAERRVYRMLDPATSRGLPPFLAPDAGTNSGFMLAQYTAASLVSENKVLCHPASVDTIPTSGNQEDHVSMGWHAVRKAHEVIDNTRAVLAIELLCGAQGLDLRSDVAAPGEATGAVRDRIRSEVPSMMVDRELAPQIEAVKGMLPELVAVSGVARLSPDRRGRARSSGHARPRSAFGEESGHRRVDVEGLGLLPLGYECVAASEEARHQAARDLEQRVAVGRRQRQRDRVAAGCGPRPHPHVADTGRFDESGREQFAGERPAHLLGVDVARVEHDVDGVRVALVVTHAGSHVDGGEVWRDETHRGFYFHRRRTCSRHGVPPLAIRASPPGLAIVISEVYHLESGFTCRSTTVVTARFGDITADHPKRVLSGIRLFGSPGSRVGRAFFW
;
A
#
# COMPACT_ATOMS: atom_id res chain seq x y z
N MET A 1 31.70 -2.40 -9.08
CA MET A 1 30.64 -1.42 -8.78
C MET A 1 30.40 -0.66 -10.06
N ARG A 2 29.15 -0.41 -10.45
CA ARG A 2 28.82 0.34 -11.66
C ARG A 2 28.97 1.84 -11.40
N ASP A 3 29.44 2.61 -12.37
CA ASP A 3 29.54 4.07 -12.24
C ASP A 3 28.38 4.74 -12.98
N LEU A 4 27.68 5.62 -12.29
CA LEU A 4 26.57 6.42 -12.81
C LEU A 4 26.91 7.91 -12.74
N GLN A 5 26.35 8.68 -13.66
CA GLN A 5 26.50 10.13 -13.70
C GLN A 5 25.17 10.80 -13.38
N LEU A 6 25.17 11.74 -12.45
CA LEU A 6 24.04 12.61 -12.20
C LEU A 6 24.01 13.72 -13.27
N THR A 7 23.21 13.51 -14.32
CA THR A 7 22.94 14.50 -15.38
C THR A 7 21.71 15.36 -15.08
N GLY A 8 20.97 14.98 -14.04
CA GLY A 8 19.62 15.45 -13.67
C GLY A 8 18.52 15.01 -14.65
N ASP A 9 18.81 14.06 -15.54
CA ASP A 9 17.77 13.23 -16.17
C ASP A 9 17.28 12.15 -15.19
N GLY A 10 16.22 11.43 -15.56
CA GLY A 10 15.66 10.36 -14.73
C GLY A 10 16.60 9.15 -14.61
N PHE A 11 16.58 8.51 -13.44
CA PHE A 11 17.23 7.21 -13.23
C PHE A 11 16.26 6.07 -13.52
N SER A 12 16.76 4.92 -13.98
CA SER A 12 15.96 3.70 -14.03
C SER A 12 15.72 3.15 -12.62
N ILE A 13 14.71 2.30 -12.46
CA ILE A 13 14.43 1.62 -11.18
C ILE A 13 15.64 0.77 -10.75
N GLU A 14 16.34 0.14 -11.69
CA GLU A 14 17.56 -0.63 -11.42
C GLU A 14 18.70 0.26 -10.94
N ASP A 15 18.85 1.47 -11.47
CA ASP A 15 19.85 2.42 -10.99
C ASP A 15 19.60 2.80 -9.53
N VAL A 16 18.34 3.09 -9.20
CA VAL A 16 17.94 3.40 -7.81
C VAL A 16 18.23 2.21 -6.89
N ALA A 17 17.85 1.00 -7.28
CA ALA A 17 18.10 -0.21 -6.49
C ALA A 17 19.59 -0.54 -6.36
N ASP A 18 20.39 -0.37 -7.42
CA ASP A 18 21.83 -0.59 -7.38
C ASP A 18 22.52 0.40 -6.45
N VAL A 19 22.13 1.67 -6.45
CA VAL A 19 22.66 2.66 -5.50
C VAL A 19 22.22 2.35 -4.07
N ALA A 20 20.94 2.02 -3.87
CA ALA A 20 20.40 1.64 -2.57
C ALA A 20 21.14 0.46 -1.91
N HIS A 21 21.55 -0.52 -2.74
CA HIS A 21 22.30 -1.70 -2.32
C HIS A 21 23.82 -1.57 -2.50
N ARG A 22 24.33 -0.36 -2.74
CA ARG A 22 25.77 -0.07 -2.90
C ARG A 22 26.47 -0.88 -4.00
N ARG A 23 25.75 -1.22 -5.06
CA ARG A 23 26.23 -1.87 -6.29
C ARG A 23 26.62 -0.86 -7.37
N ALA A 24 26.21 0.40 -7.22
CA ALA A 24 26.61 1.53 -8.07
C ALA A 24 27.12 2.73 -7.25
N ARG A 25 28.04 3.51 -7.84
CA ARG A 25 28.45 4.84 -7.37
C ARG A 25 27.90 5.92 -8.29
N VAL A 26 27.73 7.12 -7.77
CA VAL A 26 27.17 8.26 -8.53
C VAL A 26 28.07 9.47 -8.36
N SER A 27 28.47 10.09 -9.48
CA SER A 27 29.20 11.36 -9.49
C SER A 27 28.41 12.44 -10.25
N LEU A 28 28.73 13.71 -10.01
CA LEU A 28 28.16 14.82 -10.79
C LEU A 28 28.66 14.75 -12.25
N ALA A 29 27.74 14.90 -13.21
CA ALA A 29 28.12 15.04 -14.61
C ALA A 29 28.73 16.41 -14.90
N ALA A 30 29.59 16.49 -15.92
CA ALA A 30 30.03 17.77 -16.47
C ALA A 30 28.82 18.53 -17.06
N GLY A 31 28.82 19.87 -16.95
CA GLY A 31 27.74 20.70 -17.50
C GLY A 31 26.53 20.92 -16.57
N LEU A 32 26.53 20.30 -15.38
CA LEU A 32 25.36 20.34 -14.49
C LEU A 32 25.11 21.72 -13.89
N ALA A 33 26.19 22.44 -13.55
CA ALA A 33 26.10 23.81 -13.05
C ALA A 33 25.48 24.73 -14.11
N GLU A 34 25.89 24.58 -15.37
CA GLU A 34 25.37 25.33 -16.51
C GLU A 34 23.88 25.04 -16.76
N ARG A 35 23.44 23.80 -16.53
CA ARG A 35 22.02 23.44 -16.61
C ARG A 35 21.19 24.09 -15.51
N MET A 36 21.73 24.19 -14.30
CA MET A 36 21.02 24.75 -13.13
C MET A 36 21.03 26.28 -13.10
N ALA A 37 22.05 26.91 -13.70
CA ALA A 37 22.27 28.35 -13.64
C ALA A 37 21.08 29.22 -14.09
N PRO A 38 20.34 28.91 -15.17
CA PRO A 38 19.22 29.75 -15.60
C PRO A 38 18.12 29.85 -14.54
N ALA A 39 17.71 28.71 -13.97
CA ALA A 39 16.69 28.69 -12.92
C ALA A 39 17.16 29.40 -11.66
N ARG A 40 18.45 29.26 -11.31
CA ARG A 40 19.02 30.00 -10.18
C ARG A 40 18.98 31.51 -10.42
N GLY A 41 19.32 31.94 -11.64
CA GLY A 41 19.30 33.34 -12.06
C GLY A 41 17.93 34.00 -11.83
N VAL A 42 16.84 33.32 -12.18
CA VAL A 42 15.47 33.80 -11.96
C VAL A 42 15.19 34.05 -10.47
N VAL A 43 15.54 33.09 -9.61
CA VAL A 43 15.33 33.21 -8.16
C VAL A 43 16.13 34.37 -7.58
N THR A 44 17.40 34.50 -7.96
CA THR A 44 18.26 35.58 -7.48
C THR A 44 17.77 36.96 -7.93
N GLU A 45 17.26 37.05 -9.17
CA GLU A 45 16.74 38.31 -9.71
C GLU A 45 15.41 38.70 -9.06
N ALA A 46 14.51 37.74 -8.81
CA ALA A 46 13.25 37.98 -8.12
C ALA A 46 13.48 38.53 -6.69
N VAL A 47 14.45 37.97 -5.96
CA VAL A 47 14.85 38.48 -4.63
C VAL A 47 15.41 39.91 -4.75
N ARG A 48 16.27 40.17 -5.75
CA ARG A 48 16.84 41.50 -5.99
C ARG A 48 15.78 42.55 -6.30
N ARG A 49 14.75 42.18 -7.08
CA ARG A 49 13.62 43.04 -7.46
C ARG A 49 12.56 43.19 -6.38
N LYS A 50 12.61 42.35 -5.34
CA LYS A 50 11.57 42.23 -4.30
C LYS A 50 10.21 41.81 -4.89
N ASP A 51 10.23 40.96 -5.91
CA ASP A 51 9.02 40.38 -6.49
C ASP A 51 8.34 39.47 -5.46
N VAL A 52 7.01 39.35 -5.51
CA VAL A 52 6.22 38.48 -4.63
C VAL A 52 6.15 37.08 -5.25
N VAL A 53 6.93 36.13 -4.72
CA VAL A 53 7.09 34.78 -5.27
C VAL A 53 6.98 33.74 -4.16
N TYR A 54 6.07 32.77 -4.33
CA TYR A 54 5.78 31.72 -3.35
C TYR A 54 7.04 30.98 -2.90
N GLY A 55 7.27 30.93 -1.58
CA GLY A 55 8.42 30.22 -0.98
C GLY A 55 9.81 30.79 -1.31
N VAL A 56 9.86 31.91 -2.03
CA VAL A 56 11.09 32.69 -2.31
C VAL A 56 11.08 33.97 -1.48
N THR A 57 10.01 34.76 -1.57
CA THR A 57 9.82 36.03 -0.83
C THR A 57 8.53 36.06 0.00
N THR A 58 7.79 34.95 0.05
CA THR A 58 6.60 34.78 0.90
C THR A 58 6.69 33.56 1.81
N GLY A 59 5.74 33.41 2.74
CA GLY A 59 5.57 32.23 3.60
C GLY A 59 5.10 30.96 2.86
N PHE A 60 4.81 29.90 3.62
CA PHE A 60 4.46 28.57 3.09
C PHE A 60 3.03 28.14 3.46
N GLY A 61 2.40 27.31 2.63
CA GLY A 61 1.06 26.76 2.90
C GLY A 61 0.02 27.86 3.14
N ALA A 62 -0.68 27.80 4.28
CA ALA A 62 -1.66 28.83 4.67
C ALA A 62 -1.08 30.24 4.84
N LEU A 63 0.25 30.39 4.86
CA LEU A 63 0.95 31.67 4.96
C LEU A 63 1.51 32.15 3.61
N ALA A 64 1.06 31.57 2.48
CA ALA A 64 1.53 31.90 1.13
C ALA A 64 1.41 33.40 0.76
N ASP A 65 0.41 34.09 1.33
CA ASP A 65 0.14 35.51 1.07
C ASP A 65 0.92 36.48 2.00
N THR A 66 1.82 35.96 2.85
CA THR A 66 2.62 36.78 3.78
C THR A 66 3.99 37.08 3.19
N THR A 67 4.27 38.33 2.83
CA THR A 67 5.60 38.77 2.35
C THR A 67 6.64 38.76 3.47
N ILE A 68 7.86 38.31 3.15
CA ILE A 68 8.99 38.20 4.07
C ILE A 68 10.04 39.25 3.73
N GLY A 69 10.54 39.96 4.75
CA GLY A 69 11.63 40.94 4.58
C GLY A 69 12.94 40.27 4.16
N ALA A 70 13.80 40.99 3.43
CA ALA A 70 15.06 40.46 2.93
C ALA A 70 15.97 39.88 4.03
N ASP A 71 16.01 40.53 5.20
CA ASP A 71 16.82 40.11 6.36
C ASP A 71 16.33 38.80 7.00
N ASP A 72 15.07 38.43 6.76
CA ASP A 72 14.44 37.23 7.31
C ASP A 72 14.46 36.04 6.34
N LEU A 73 14.90 36.22 5.09
CA LEU A 73 14.88 35.17 4.06
C LEU A 73 15.75 33.98 4.42
N ALA A 74 16.97 34.20 4.93
CA ALA A 74 17.85 33.11 5.37
C ALA A 74 17.24 32.36 6.57
N ARG A 75 16.67 33.10 7.54
CA ARG A 75 15.99 32.53 8.70
C ARG A 75 14.79 31.68 8.28
N LEU A 76 14.05 32.11 7.25
CA LEU A 76 12.91 31.36 6.69
C LEU A 76 13.34 29.98 6.15
N GLN A 77 14.46 29.90 5.42
CA GLN A 77 14.94 28.64 4.84
C GLN A 77 15.36 27.62 5.90
N VAL A 78 15.95 28.07 7.01
CA VAL A 78 16.29 27.17 8.13
C VAL A 78 15.04 26.83 8.94
N GLY A 79 14.17 27.81 9.17
CA GLY A 79 12.94 27.65 9.94
C GLY A 79 11.98 26.61 9.36
N ILE A 80 11.86 26.54 8.02
CA ILE A 80 11.03 25.53 7.38
C ILE A 80 11.55 24.11 7.63
N LEU A 81 12.87 23.86 7.51
CA LEU A 81 13.44 22.54 7.80
C LEU A 81 13.15 22.10 9.24
N ARG A 82 13.40 22.98 10.21
CA ARG A 82 13.21 22.69 11.65
C ARG A 82 11.75 22.41 11.99
N SER A 83 10.83 23.24 11.49
CA SER A 83 9.40 23.10 11.78
C SER A 83 8.77 21.89 11.10
N HIS A 84 9.27 21.52 9.92
CA HIS A 84 8.72 20.42 9.14
C HIS A 84 9.32 19.06 9.48
N ALA A 85 10.45 19.01 10.21
CA ALA A 85 11.05 17.78 10.74
C ALA A 85 10.22 17.15 11.89
N ALA A 86 8.94 16.92 11.64
CA ALA A 86 7.93 16.46 12.59
C ALA A 86 7.59 14.96 12.44
N ALA A 87 8.34 14.22 11.60
CA ALA A 87 8.17 12.78 11.46
C ALA A 87 8.48 12.02 12.76
N THR A 88 7.89 10.83 12.93
CA THR A 88 8.06 9.94 14.09
C THR A 88 8.12 8.46 13.67
N GLY A 89 8.29 7.55 14.63
CA GLY A 89 8.45 6.11 14.40
C GLY A 89 9.90 5.69 14.18
N ASP A 90 10.09 4.40 13.88
CA ASP A 90 11.43 3.84 13.68
C ASP A 90 12.12 4.47 12.46
N PRO A 91 13.46 4.62 12.48
CA PRO A 91 14.23 5.12 11.34
C PRO A 91 14.01 4.28 10.08
N LEU A 92 14.01 4.94 8.93
CA LEU A 92 13.94 4.28 7.62
C LEU A 92 15.15 3.35 7.41
N PRO A 93 14.96 2.23 6.69
CA PRO A 93 16.05 1.33 6.36
C PRO A 93 17.17 2.02 5.55
N PRO A 94 18.43 1.61 5.71
CA PRO A 94 19.58 2.28 5.10
C PRO A 94 19.50 2.38 3.57
N GLU A 95 19.03 1.33 2.91
CA GLU A 95 18.81 1.27 1.46
C GLU A 95 17.78 2.29 0.98
N VAL A 96 16.72 2.55 1.75
CA VAL A 96 15.73 3.59 1.43
C VAL A 96 16.37 4.97 1.54
N VAL A 97 17.17 5.23 2.58
CA VAL A 97 17.85 6.52 2.76
C VAL A 97 18.85 6.78 1.63
N ARG A 98 19.59 5.77 1.17
CA ARG A 98 20.50 5.90 0.00
C ARG A 98 19.76 6.23 -1.28
N ALA A 99 18.66 5.53 -1.55
CA ALA A 99 17.79 5.84 -2.69
C ALA A 99 17.26 7.27 -2.60
N LEU A 100 16.85 7.72 -1.40
CA LEU A 100 16.34 9.05 -1.20
C LEU A 100 17.39 10.15 -1.42
N LEU A 101 18.62 9.96 -0.93
CA LEU A 101 19.74 10.87 -1.19
C LEU A 101 19.98 11.05 -2.70
N LEU A 102 19.98 9.94 -3.45
CA LEU A 102 20.11 9.95 -4.91
C LEU A 102 18.97 10.72 -5.59
N LEU A 103 17.72 10.37 -5.27
CA LEU A 103 16.56 10.93 -5.94
C LEU A 103 16.39 12.42 -5.63
N ARG A 104 16.65 12.86 -4.39
CA ARG A 104 16.63 14.29 -4.06
C ARG A 104 17.72 15.05 -4.81
N ALA A 105 18.94 14.51 -4.86
CA ALA A 105 20.02 15.12 -5.64
C ALA A 105 19.62 15.24 -7.12
N ARG A 106 18.95 14.21 -7.67
CA ARG A 106 18.43 14.21 -9.04
C ARG A 106 17.42 15.31 -9.29
N THR A 107 16.38 15.44 -8.47
CA THR A 107 15.35 16.47 -8.65
C THR A 107 15.94 17.88 -8.63
N LEU A 108 16.82 18.17 -7.67
CA LEU A 108 17.49 19.47 -7.56
C LEU A 108 18.37 19.79 -8.77
N SER A 109 19.02 18.75 -9.32
CA SER A 109 19.92 18.85 -10.46
C SER A 109 19.20 18.98 -11.81
N ALA A 110 17.88 18.81 -11.83
CA ALA A 110 17.09 18.87 -13.06
C ALA A 110 17.04 20.26 -13.70
N GLY A 111 17.39 21.31 -12.95
CA GLY A 111 17.44 22.69 -13.45
C GLY A 111 16.10 23.42 -13.40
N TYR A 112 15.13 22.93 -12.64
CA TYR A 112 13.80 23.55 -12.47
C TYR A 112 13.58 24.13 -11.07
N SER A 113 14.41 23.76 -10.08
CA SER A 113 14.23 24.15 -8.68
C SER A 113 14.85 25.49 -8.30
N GLY A 114 15.72 26.09 -9.12
CA GLY A 114 16.35 27.37 -8.81
C GLY A 114 17.30 27.37 -7.60
N VAL A 115 17.93 26.23 -7.33
CA VAL A 115 18.91 26.04 -6.23
C VAL A 115 20.36 26.03 -6.75
N ARG A 116 21.33 26.12 -5.84
CA ARG A 116 22.75 25.96 -6.18
C ARG A 116 23.17 24.50 -6.36
N ILE A 117 24.27 24.30 -7.07
CA ILE A 117 24.90 22.99 -7.30
C ILE A 117 25.45 22.35 -6.01
N ASP A 118 25.74 23.18 -5.00
CA ASP A 118 26.25 22.77 -3.69
C ASP A 118 25.30 21.80 -2.98
N LEU A 119 23.99 21.94 -3.17
CA LEU A 119 22.99 21.05 -2.56
C LEU A 119 23.08 19.61 -3.08
N PRO A 120 22.91 19.34 -4.39
CA PRO A 120 23.10 17.99 -4.91
C PRO A 120 24.52 17.46 -4.72
N ALA A 121 25.55 18.32 -4.73
CA ALA A 121 26.92 17.91 -4.43
C ALA A 121 27.08 17.39 -2.99
N MET A 122 26.50 18.08 -2.00
CA MET A 122 26.52 17.65 -0.60
C MET A 122 25.73 16.35 -0.40
N LEU A 123 24.55 16.21 -1.02
CA LEU A 123 23.77 14.97 -0.97
C LEU A 123 24.55 13.77 -1.52
N LEU A 124 25.25 13.93 -2.65
CA LEU A 124 26.12 12.88 -3.19
C LEU A 124 27.35 12.63 -2.31
N SER A 125 27.89 13.66 -1.64
CA SER A 125 28.99 13.49 -0.68
C SER A 125 28.56 12.65 0.52
N LEU A 126 27.35 12.86 1.04
CA LEU A 126 26.78 12.00 2.08
C LEU A 126 26.61 10.56 1.58
N LEU A 127 26.09 10.39 0.37
CA LEU A 127 25.88 9.07 -0.23
C LEU A 127 27.21 8.31 -0.44
N GLU A 128 28.26 8.95 -0.95
CA GLU A 128 29.57 8.33 -1.20
C GLU A 128 30.23 7.84 0.10
N HIS A 129 30.12 8.62 1.17
CA HIS A 129 30.65 8.26 2.50
C HIS A 129 29.73 7.34 3.30
N ASP A 130 28.56 6.98 2.75
CA ASP A 130 27.51 6.23 3.44
C ASP A 130 27.06 6.88 4.76
N LEU A 131 26.99 8.22 4.73
CA LEU A 131 26.52 9.07 5.80
C LEU A 131 25.00 9.26 5.66
N LEU A 132 24.22 8.53 6.45
CA LEU A 132 22.78 8.41 6.25
C LEU A 132 22.00 9.28 7.24
N PRO A 133 21.22 10.27 6.78
CA PRO A 133 20.26 10.98 7.65
C PRO A 133 19.33 10.02 8.39
N VAL A 134 19.07 10.29 9.67
CA VAL A 134 18.14 9.50 10.48
C VAL A 134 16.73 10.02 10.23
N ILE A 135 15.97 9.31 9.40
CA ILE A 135 14.63 9.72 8.94
C ILE A 135 13.56 8.84 9.58
N PRO A 136 12.66 9.37 10.42
CA PRO A 136 11.57 8.60 10.99
C PRO A 136 10.52 8.17 9.93
N SER A 137 9.98 6.96 10.09
CA SER A 137 9.13 6.29 9.08
C SER A 137 7.67 6.78 8.98
N LYS A 138 7.17 7.64 9.87
CA LYS A 138 5.76 8.08 9.91
C LYS A 138 5.66 9.60 9.93
N GLY A 139 4.72 10.19 9.19
CA GLY A 139 4.43 11.63 9.26
C GLY A 139 3.90 12.23 7.96
N SER A 140 4.36 11.76 6.80
CA SER A 140 3.85 12.25 5.51
C SER A 140 2.42 11.78 5.23
N VAL A 141 1.65 12.69 4.64
CA VAL A 141 0.33 12.46 4.03
C VAL A 141 0.38 12.48 2.50
N GLY A 142 1.55 12.69 1.89
CA GLY A 142 1.71 12.81 0.44
C GLY A 142 0.92 13.97 -0.17
N ALA A 143 0.93 15.14 0.51
CA ALA A 143 0.26 16.38 0.12
C ALA A 143 1.14 17.19 -0.82
N SER A 144 1.97 18.09 -0.28
CA SER A 144 3.08 18.78 -0.94
C SER A 144 4.34 17.90 -1.06
N GLY A 145 4.14 16.64 -1.44
CA GLY A 145 5.14 15.60 -1.31
C GLY A 145 5.29 15.07 0.12
N ASP A 146 6.45 14.50 0.43
CA ASP A 146 6.78 13.85 1.71
C ASP A 146 7.57 14.79 2.64
N LEU A 147 7.03 16.00 2.87
CA LEU A 147 7.65 17.12 3.59
C LEU A 147 8.39 16.70 4.87
N ALA A 148 7.74 15.92 5.73
CA ALA A 148 8.29 15.55 7.02
C ALA A 148 9.52 14.66 6.91
N GLN A 149 9.50 13.69 5.98
CA GLN A 149 10.62 12.81 5.71
C GLN A 149 11.78 13.58 5.08
N LEU A 150 11.50 14.46 4.12
CA LEU A 150 12.52 15.26 3.46
C LEU A 150 13.13 16.33 4.38
N ALA A 151 12.40 16.86 5.35
CA ALA A 151 12.97 17.75 6.35
C ALA A 151 14.03 17.05 7.21
N HIS A 152 13.80 15.80 7.63
CA HIS A 152 14.80 14.98 8.31
C HIS A 152 15.99 14.60 7.42
N LEU A 153 15.78 14.44 6.10
CA LEU A 153 16.87 14.29 5.12
C LEU A 153 17.72 15.56 5.03
N ALA A 154 17.09 16.73 5.10
CA ALA A 154 17.72 18.03 4.82
C ALA A 154 18.45 18.64 6.02
N LEU A 155 17.97 18.43 7.25
CA LEU A 155 18.60 19.00 8.46
C LEU A 155 20.12 18.72 8.56
N PRO A 156 20.62 17.50 8.26
CA PRO A 156 22.04 17.25 8.30
C PRO A 156 22.87 18.08 7.32
N LEU A 157 22.30 18.54 6.21
CA LEU A 157 23.02 19.39 5.24
C LEU A 157 23.45 20.73 5.85
N ILE A 158 22.72 21.20 6.88
CA ILE A 158 23.01 22.44 7.61
C ILE A 158 23.65 22.17 8.99
N GLY A 159 24.12 20.94 9.23
CA GLY A 159 24.74 20.54 10.50
C GLY A 159 23.76 20.25 11.63
N GLU A 160 22.45 20.23 11.36
CA GLU A 160 21.41 19.95 12.35
C GLU A 160 20.86 18.52 12.22
N GLY A 161 20.05 18.10 13.20
CA GLY A 161 19.48 16.75 13.20
C GLY A 161 20.52 15.67 13.46
N ARG A 162 20.29 14.48 12.91
CA ARG A 162 21.11 13.29 13.19
C ARG A 162 21.52 12.59 11.92
N LEU A 163 22.73 12.05 11.94
CA LEU A 163 23.35 11.37 10.83
C LEU A 163 24.00 10.09 11.34
N ARG A 164 23.85 9.00 10.59
CA ARG A 164 24.41 7.69 10.91
C ARG A 164 25.61 7.42 10.00
N ALA A 165 26.80 7.32 10.60
CA ALA A 165 28.00 6.87 9.91
C ALA A 165 28.11 5.33 9.90
N PRO A 166 28.97 4.74 9.06
CA PRO A 166 29.30 3.31 9.16
C PRO A 166 29.73 2.91 10.58
N GLY A 167 29.07 1.90 11.15
CA GLY A 167 29.31 1.44 12.52
C GLY A 167 28.39 2.07 13.59
N ASP A 168 27.72 3.17 13.28
CA ASP A 168 26.77 3.79 14.21
C ASP A 168 25.46 2.99 14.33
N GLY A 169 24.85 3.06 15.52
CA GLY A 169 23.52 2.53 15.79
C GLY A 169 22.40 3.25 15.01
N PRO A 170 21.17 2.72 15.05
CA PRO A 170 20.05 3.23 14.22
C PRO A 170 19.66 4.69 14.52
N GLN A 171 19.96 5.17 15.72
CA GLN A 171 19.68 6.55 16.12
C GLN A 171 20.73 7.56 15.62
N GLY A 172 21.86 7.11 15.07
CA GLY A 172 22.95 7.97 14.60
C GLY A 172 23.55 8.88 15.69
N ARG A 173 24.30 9.90 15.27
CA ARG A 173 24.94 10.93 16.10
C ARG A 173 24.52 12.33 15.64
N PRO A 174 24.77 13.41 16.42
CA PRO A 174 24.52 14.78 15.96
C PRO A 174 25.23 15.06 14.62
N ALA A 175 24.50 15.61 13.65
CA ALA A 175 25.02 15.76 12.28
C ALA A 175 26.30 16.59 12.22
N ALA A 176 26.39 17.72 12.94
CA ALA A 176 27.58 18.56 12.98
C ALA A 176 28.86 17.79 13.39
N GLU A 177 28.77 16.89 14.36
CA GLU A 177 29.91 16.08 14.81
C GLU A 177 30.38 15.13 13.70
N VAL A 178 29.43 14.44 13.06
CA VAL A 178 29.74 13.49 11.98
C VAL A 178 30.27 14.22 10.74
N LEU A 179 29.70 15.36 10.37
CA LEU A 179 30.22 16.14 9.24
C LEU A 179 31.66 16.61 9.48
N ALA A 180 31.96 17.11 10.68
CA ALA A 180 33.31 17.54 11.04
C ALA A 180 34.32 16.38 11.00
N GLU A 181 33.94 15.18 11.45
CA GLU A 181 34.76 13.96 11.39
C GLU A 181 35.15 13.59 9.95
N TYR A 182 34.25 13.81 8.99
CA TYR A 182 34.46 13.51 7.57
C TYR A 182 34.96 14.72 6.76
N GLY A 183 35.29 15.85 7.42
CA GLY A 183 35.78 17.05 6.76
C GLY A 183 34.76 17.75 5.86
N LEU A 184 33.46 17.53 6.09
CA LEU A 184 32.36 18.16 5.36
C LEU A 184 31.89 19.42 6.10
N THR A 185 31.69 20.51 5.36
CA THR A 185 31.22 21.79 5.91
C THR A 185 29.70 21.90 5.77
N PRO A 186 28.96 22.22 6.85
CA PRO A 186 27.53 22.53 6.76
C PRO A 186 27.22 23.66 5.78
N LEU A 187 26.11 23.55 5.06
CA LEU A 187 25.64 24.55 4.11
C LEU A 187 24.91 25.70 4.83
N GLU A 188 25.13 26.92 4.35
CA GLU A 188 24.24 28.06 4.61
C GLU A 188 23.21 28.16 3.48
N LEU A 189 21.91 28.08 3.81
CA LEU A 189 20.85 28.05 2.81
C LEU A 189 20.55 29.44 2.24
N GLU A 190 20.43 29.50 0.91
CA GLU A 190 20.00 30.69 0.17
C GLU A 190 18.50 30.65 -0.16
N PRO A 191 17.89 31.78 -0.60
CA PRO A 191 16.46 31.81 -0.92
C PRO A 191 16.02 30.67 -1.85
N LYS A 192 14.83 30.12 -1.54
CA LYS A 192 14.19 28.93 -2.13
C LYS A 192 14.81 27.57 -1.75
N GLU A 193 16.03 27.51 -1.20
CA GLU A 193 16.72 26.23 -0.98
C GLU A 193 16.07 25.38 0.12
N GLY A 194 15.54 25.99 1.18
CA GLY A 194 14.87 25.26 2.27
C GLY A 194 13.60 24.55 1.79
N LEU A 195 12.73 25.26 1.07
CA LEU A 195 11.53 24.66 0.48
C LEU A 195 11.89 23.62 -0.59
N SER A 196 12.83 23.96 -1.46
CA SER A 196 13.28 23.04 -2.51
C SER A 196 14.01 21.83 -1.95
N LEU A 197 14.40 21.77 -0.68
CA LEU A 197 14.94 20.53 -0.09
C LEU A 197 13.84 19.58 0.37
N ILE A 198 12.65 20.12 0.69
CA ILE A 198 11.59 19.36 1.35
C ILE A 198 10.36 19.11 0.50
N ASN A 199 10.25 19.70 -0.68
CA ASN A 199 9.09 19.57 -1.55
C ASN A 199 9.33 18.54 -2.66
N GLY A 200 8.64 17.40 -2.58
CA GLY A 200 8.70 16.33 -3.59
C GLY A 200 8.28 14.95 -3.11
N THR A 201 8.07 14.03 -4.05
CA THR A 201 7.59 12.66 -3.83
C THR A 201 8.73 11.64 -3.73
N GLU A 202 9.98 12.07 -3.57
CA GLU A 202 11.14 11.16 -3.61
C GLU A 202 11.13 10.07 -2.53
N PRO A 203 10.68 10.31 -1.28
CA PRO A 203 10.60 9.24 -0.29
C PRO A 203 9.67 8.10 -0.73
N MET A 204 8.47 8.40 -1.22
CA MET A 204 7.58 7.36 -1.76
C MET A 204 8.12 6.72 -3.04
N GLN A 205 8.81 7.46 -3.91
CA GLN A 205 9.50 6.89 -5.08
C GLN A 205 10.59 5.89 -4.66
N ALA A 206 11.40 6.22 -3.65
CA ALA A 206 12.49 5.38 -3.15
C ALA A 206 11.95 4.05 -2.62
N VAL A 207 10.92 4.09 -1.78
CA VAL A 207 10.29 2.86 -1.24
C VAL A 207 9.66 2.05 -2.37
N LEU A 208 8.93 2.69 -3.29
CA LEU A 208 8.26 1.98 -4.38
C LEU A 208 9.25 1.34 -5.37
N ALA A 209 10.39 2.00 -5.65
CA ALA A 209 11.44 1.44 -6.52
C ALA A 209 11.97 0.11 -5.98
N LEU A 210 12.34 0.10 -4.69
CA LEU A 210 12.83 -1.11 -4.02
C LEU A 210 11.73 -2.18 -3.92
N ALA A 211 10.49 -1.77 -3.65
CA ALA A 211 9.34 -2.66 -3.58
C ALA A 211 9.05 -3.34 -4.93
N ILE A 212 9.16 -2.62 -6.06
CA ILE A 212 8.94 -3.19 -7.40
C ILE A 212 10.01 -4.23 -7.74
N VAL A 213 11.29 -3.93 -7.49
CA VAL A 213 12.39 -4.89 -7.72
C VAL A 213 12.20 -6.15 -6.87
N ALA A 214 11.81 -5.97 -5.60
CA ALA A 214 11.48 -7.07 -4.71
C ALA A 214 10.29 -7.91 -5.22
N ALA A 215 9.21 -7.27 -5.66
CA ALA A 215 8.03 -7.96 -6.17
C ALA A 215 8.33 -8.77 -7.44
N GLU A 216 9.14 -8.23 -8.36
CA GLU A 216 9.59 -8.95 -9.57
C GLU A 216 10.42 -10.19 -9.22
N GLU A 217 11.27 -10.11 -8.19
CA GLU A 217 11.98 -11.25 -7.64
C GLU A 217 11.02 -12.27 -7.02
N LEU A 218 10.06 -11.81 -6.21
CA LEU A 218 9.08 -12.69 -5.56
C LEU A 218 8.21 -13.43 -6.57
N CYS A 219 7.90 -12.86 -7.73
CA CYS A 219 7.22 -13.63 -8.77
C CYS A 219 8.07 -14.80 -9.28
N ARG A 220 9.40 -14.66 -9.39
CA ARG A 220 10.30 -15.77 -9.76
C ARG A 220 10.32 -16.82 -8.65
N VAL A 221 10.46 -16.38 -7.40
CA VAL A 221 10.41 -17.26 -6.23
C VAL A 221 9.08 -18.02 -6.18
N ALA A 222 7.96 -17.37 -6.48
CA ALA A 222 6.64 -18.00 -6.51
C ALA A 222 6.52 -19.09 -7.59
N ASP A 223 7.08 -18.88 -8.79
CA ASP A 223 7.12 -19.93 -9.82
C ASP A 223 8.00 -21.12 -9.37
N ILE A 224 9.15 -20.86 -8.75
CA ILE A 224 10.04 -21.90 -8.20
C ILE A 224 9.35 -22.68 -7.09
N ALA A 225 8.77 -21.99 -6.10
CA ALA A 225 8.06 -22.61 -5.00
C ALA A 225 6.87 -23.44 -5.50
N CYS A 226 6.14 -22.93 -6.49
CA CYS A 226 5.07 -23.69 -7.13
C CYS A 226 5.58 -24.94 -7.85
N ALA A 227 6.71 -24.88 -8.56
CA ALA A 227 7.29 -26.07 -9.21
C ALA A 227 7.70 -27.14 -8.18
N VAL A 228 8.35 -26.73 -7.08
CA VAL A 228 8.69 -27.62 -5.95
C VAL A 228 7.41 -28.24 -5.35
N SER A 229 6.37 -27.42 -5.12
CA SER A 229 5.08 -27.88 -4.62
C SER A 229 4.36 -28.83 -5.57
N VAL A 230 4.42 -28.59 -6.89
CA VAL A 230 3.85 -29.48 -7.91
C VAL A 230 4.49 -30.86 -7.81
N GLU A 231 5.82 -30.93 -7.69
CA GLU A 231 6.52 -32.20 -7.50
C GLU A 231 6.18 -32.88 -6.18
N ALA A 232 6.33 -32.17 -5.06
CA ALA A 232 6.06 -32.71 -3.72
C ALA A 232 4.64 -33.29 -3.58
N LEU A 233 3.67 -32.64 -4.23
CA LEU A 233 2.26 -33.04 -4.23
C LEU A 233 1.89 -34.04 -5.32
N PHE A 234 2.82 -34.56 -6.13
CA PHE A 234 2.50 -35.38 -7.32
C PHE A 234 1.45 -34.72 -8.25
N GLY A 235 1.66 -33.45 -8.55
CA GLY A 235 0.86 -32.66 -9.48
C GLY A 235 1.26 -32.86 -10.95
N THR A 236 0.47 -32.29 -11.85
CA THR A 236 0.59 -32.44 -13.30
C THR A 236 0.91 -31.11 -13.99
N ASP A 237 1.83 -31.16 -14.95
CA ASP A 237 2.26 -30.02 -15.77
C ASP A 237 1.35 -29.73 -16.98
N ARG A 238 0.34 -30.58 -17.24
CA ARG A 238 -0.56 -30.47 -18.40
C ARG A 238 -1.23 -29.10 -18.51
N ALA A 239 -1.57 -28.50 -17.36
CA ALA A 239 -2.19 -27.18 -17.32
C ALA A 239 -1.25 -26.07 -17.84
N TYR A 240 0.06 -26.28 -17.80
CA TYR A 240 1.07 -25.30 -18.19
C TYR A 240 1.45 -25.41 -19.67
N ASP A 241 0.91 -26.39 -20.41
CA ASP A 241 1.19 -26.62 -21.84
C ASP A 241 0.99 -25.34 -22.65
N ALA A 242 1.97 -25.00 -23.48
CA ALA A 242 1.96 -23.77 -24.27
C ALA A 242 0.69 -23.62 -25.12
N ARG A 243 0.14 -24.72 -25.66
CA ARG A 243 -1.10 -24.72 -26.46
C ARG A 243 -2.31 -24.27 -25.66
N VAL A 244 -2.38 -24.64 -24.38
CA VAL A 244 -3.44 -24.21 -23.45
C VAL A 244 -3.26 -22.75 -23.05
N GLN A 245 -2.02 -22.28 -22.96
CA GLN A 245 -1.73 -20.93 -22.49
C GLN A 245 -1.96 -19.88 -23.58
N VAL A 246 -1.58 -20.17 -24.84
CA VAL A 246 -1.72 -19.21 -25.96
C VAL A 246 -3.16 -18.88 -26.34
N ILE A 247 -4.14 -19.74 -26.00
CA ILE A 247 -5.57 -19.42 -26.23
C ILE A 247 -6.10 -18.36 -25.25
N ARG A 248 -5.36 -18.04 -24.18
CA ARG A 248 -5.63 -16.90 -23.27
C ARG A 248 -4.33 -16.11 -23.02
N PRO A 249 -3.92 -15.24 -23.97
CA PRO A 249 -2.56 -14.74 -24.06
C PRO A 249 -2.27 -13.50 -23.18
N HIS A 250 -2.62 -13.55 -21.89
CA HIS A 250 -2.15 -12.53 -20.94
C HIS A 250 -0.62 -12.65 -20.79
N PRO A 251 0.17 -11.56 -20.98
CA PRO A 251 1.64 -11.66 -21.01
C PRO A 251 2.24 -12.31 -19.76
N GLY A 252 1.84 -11.87 -18.57
CA GLY A 252 2.33 -12.46 -17.33
C GLY A 252 1.93 -13.94 -17.17
N GLN A 253 0.75 -14.34 -17.67
CA GLN A 253 0.32 -15.74 -17.65
C GLN A 253 1.20 -16.61 -18.54
N LEU A 254 1.52 -16.13 -19.74
CA LEU A 254 2.43 -16.81 -20.67
C LEU A 254 3.84 -16.94 -20.06
N ASP A 255 4.34 -15.88 -19.43
CA ASP A 255 5.65 -15.86 -18.78
C ASP A 255 5.71 -16.88 -17.62
N SER A 256 4.74 -16.85 -16.69
CA SER A 256 4.70 -17.79 -15.56
C SER A 256 4.55 -19.24 -16.03
N ALA A 257 3.68 -19.52 -17.00
CA ALA A 257 3.56 -20.87 -17.55
C ALA A 257 4.85 -21.33 -18.25
N SER A 258 5.58 -20.44 -18.92
CA SER A 258 6.88 -20.78 -19.51
C SER A 258 7.89 -21.16 -18.44
N ASN A 259 8.01 -20.36 -17.38
CA ASN A 259 8.90 -20.65 -16.27
C ASN A 259 8.57 -22.01 -15.63
N LEU A 260 7.28 -22.28 -15.37
CA LEU A 260 6.86 -23.56 -14.76
C LEU A 260 7.16 -24.76 -15.67
N ARG A 261 6.99 -24.63 -17.00
CA ARG A 261 7.40 -25.68 -17.93
C ARG A 261 8.91 -25.92 -17.93
N GLU A 262 9.70 -24.85 -17.89
CA GLU A 262 11.17 -24.93 -17.85
C GLU A 262 11.65 -25.59 -16.54
N LEU A 263 11.09 -25.17 -15.40
CA LEU A 263 11.41 -25.70 -14.07
C LEU A 263 11.07 -27.19 -13.90
N LEU A 264 9.97 -27.64 -14.51
CA LEU A 264 9.48 -29.02 -14.39
C LEU A 264 9.96 -29.93 -15.53
N ALA A 265 10.73 -29.40 -16.48
CA ALA A 265 11.18 -30.13 -17.65
C ALA A 265 11.99 -31.37 -17.25
N GLY A 266 11.59 -32.52 -17.78
CA GLY A 266 12.31 -33.78 -17.57
C GLY A 266 12.22 -34.35 -16.16
N SER A 267 11.35 -33.84 -15.28
CA SER A 267 11.19 -34.35 -13.91
C SER A 267 10.86 -35.86 -13.88
N PRO A 268 11.72 -36.70 -13.28
CA PRO A 268 11.43 -38.12 -13.07
C PRO A 268 10.24 -38.31 -12.13
N LEU A 269 10.09 -37.43 -11.13
CA LEU A 269 8.98 -37.48 -10.19
C LEU A 269 7.64 -37.26 -10.89
N LEU A 270 7.51 -36.28 -11.79
CA LEU A 270 6.30 -36.11 -12.62
C LEU A 270 6.05 -37.31 -13.52
N ALA A 271 7.10 -37.88 -14.10
CA ALA A 271 6.98 -39.04 -14.98
C ALA A 271 6.43 -40.28 -14.22
N SER A 272 6.79 -40.44 -12.94
CA SER A 272 6.41 -41.61 -12.12
C SER A 272 4.89 -41.82 -11.97
N HIS A 273 4.08 -40.76 -12.15
CA HIS A 273 2.63 -40.80 -11.96
C HIS A 273 1.84 -40.12 -13.08
N ARG A 274 2.48 -39.87 -14.25
CA ARG A 274 1.89 -39.13 -15.37
C ARG A 274 0.58 -39.73 -15.91
N PHE A 275 0.40 -41.03 -15.72
CA PHE A 275 -0.78 -41.80 -16.18
C PHE A 275 -1.67 -42.28 -15.04
N SER A 276 -1.47 -41.78 -13.80
CA SER A 276 -2.31 -42.13 -12.65
C SER A 276 -3.65 -41.38 -12.68
N ASP A 277 -4.69 -42.00 -12.12
CA ASP A 277 -6.06 -41.45 -12.10
C ASP A 277 -6.16 -40.12 -11.32
N HIS A 278 -5.28 -39.87 -10.34
CA HIS A 278 -5.26 -38.60 -9.61
C HIS A 278 -4.68 -37.43 -10.42
N ALA A 279 -3.98 -37.72 -11.53
CA ALA A 279 -3.30 -36.74 -12.37
C ALA A 279 -4.18 -36.20 -13.51
N VAL A 280 -5.50 -36.48 -13.47
CA VAL A 280 -6.49 -35.92 -14.42
C VAL A 280 -6.55 -34.41 -14.32
N GLN A 281 -6.61 -33.87 -13.10
CA GLN A 281 -6.52 -32.44 -12.83
C GLN A 281 -6.05 -32.18 -11.40
N ASP A 282 -5.29 -31.11 -11.23
CA ASP A 282 -4.95 -30.60 -9.89
C ASP A 282 -5.99 -29.58 -9.38
N SER A 283 -5.93 -29.36 -8.07
CA SER A 283 -6.56 -28.21 -7.41
C SER A 283 -6.07 -26.88 -7.99
N TYR A 284 -6.86 -25.81 -7.77
CA TYR A 284 -6.57 -24.50 -8.38
C TYR A 284 -5.25 -23.89 -7.90
N ALA A 285 -4.81 -24.15 -6.67
CA ALA A 285 -3.56 -23.59 -6.14
C ALA A 285 -2.31 -24.03 -6.93
N LEU A 286 -2.37 -25.20 -7.59
CA LEU A 286 -1.37 -25.67 -8.54
C LEU A 286 -1.78 -25.28 -9.96
N ARG A 287 -2.96 -25.73 -10.40
CA ARG A 287 -3.40 -25.62 -11.80
C ARG A 287 -3.56 -24.18 -12.30
N CYS A 288 -3.99 -23.26 -11.43
CA CYS A 288 -4.21 -21.87 -11.77
C CYS A 288 -3.02 -20.95 -11.47
N ALA A 289 -1.84 -21.52 -11.12
CA ALA A 289 -0.65 -20.75 -10.80
C ALA A 289 -0.26 -19.76 -11.93
N PRO A 290 -0.25 -20.14 -13.23
CA PRO A 290 0.03 -19.18 -14.30
C PRO A 290 -0.93 -17.99 -14.33
N GLN A 291 -2.21 -18.21 -14.09
CA GLN A 291 -3.21 -17.13 -14.12
C GLN A 291 -3.03 -16.17 -12.94
N VAL A 292 -2.73 -16.69 -11.75
CA VAL A 292 -2.55 -15.87 -10.53
C VAL A 292 -1.18 -15.19 -10.52
N HIS A 293 -0.08 -15.94 -10.66
CA HIS A 293 1.27 -15.38 -10.73
C HIS A 293 1.40 -14.43 -11.93
N GLY A 294 0.80 -14.78 -13.06
CA GLY A 294 0.81 -13.94 -14.25
C GLY A 294 0.04 -12.64 -14.09
N SER A 295 -1.12 -12.65 -13.43
CA SER A 295 -1.87 -11.42 -13.14
C SER A 295 -1.08 -10.49 -12.21
N ALA A 296 -0.37 -11.06 -11.22
CA ALA A 296 0.53 -10.28 -10.37
C ALA A 296 1.66 -9.64 -11.20
N ARG A 297 2.29 -10.38 -12.12
CA ARG A 297 3.33 -9.85 -13.04
C ARG A 297 2.81 -8.71 -13.91
N ASP A 298 1.60 -8.83 -14.47
CA ASP A 298 1.00 -7.79 -15.30
C ASP A 298 0.71 -6.52 -14.49
N LEU A 299 0.26 -6.66 -13.25
CA LEU A 299 0.00 -5.54 -12.34
C LEU A 299 1.31 -4.88 -11.85
N ILE A 300 2.33 -5.66 -11.52
CA ILE A 300 3.68 -5.15 -11.20
C ILE A 300 4.26 -4.37 -12.41
N ALA A 301 4.10 -4.90 -13.62
CA ALA A 301 4.53 -4.22 -14.83
C ALA A 301 3.80 -2.88 -15.05
N HIS A 302 2.54 -2.75 -14.62
CA HIS A 302 1.84 -1.46 -14.60
C HIS A 302 2.46 -0.49 -13.59
N CYS A 303 2.69 -0.94 -12.35
CA CYS A 303 3.34 -0.13 -11.31
C CYS A 303 4.73 0.36 -11.76
N ARG A 304 5.49 -0.52 -12.42
CA ARG A 304 6.79 -0.20 -13.01
C ARG A 304 6.71 0.93 -14.02
N ARG A 305 5.70 0.93 -14.91
CA ARG A 305 5.51 2.01 -15.88
C ARG A 305 5.19 3.34 -15.19
N VAL A 306 4.32 3.33 -14.19
CA VAL A 306 3.97 4.54 -13.42
C VAL A 306 5.22 5.12 -12.74
N LEU A 307 5.98 4.31 -12.02
CA LEU A 307 7.19 4.79 -11.35
C LEU A 307 8.27 5.23 -12.34
N SER A 308 8.41 4.58 -13.50
CA SER A 308 9.39 4.99 -14.52
C SER A 308 9.11 6.41 -15.04
N VAL A 309 7.84 6.78 -15.18
CA VAL A 309 7.45 8.16 -15.50
C VAL A 309 7.83 9.09 -14.35
N GLU A 310 7.45 8.75 -13.12
CA GLU A 310 7.70 9.58 -11.94
C GLU A 310 9.20 9.85 -11.71
N LEU A 311 10.06 8.83 -11.85
CA LEU A 311 11.52 8.97 -11.73
C LEU A 311 12.13 9.92 -12.77
N SER A 312 11.40 10.20 -13.86
CA SER A 312 11.78 11.17 -14.89
C SER A 312 11.11 12.53 -14.70
N SER A 313 10.06 12.62 -13.87
CA SER A 313 9.27 13.84 -13.63
C SER A 313 9.98 14.86 -12.74
N ILE A 314 9.51 16.11 -12.77
CA ILE A 314 9.90 17.16 -11.84
C ILE A 314 8.76 17.35 -10.84
N VAL A 315 9.00 17.01 -9.58
CA VAL A 315 7.99 16.91 -8.52
C VAL A 315 8.09 18.05 -7.48
N ASP A 316 8.80 19.12 -7.81
CA ASP A 316 9.02 20.30 -6.95
C ASP A 316 7.94 21.39 -7.17
N ASN A 317 7.87 22.35 -6.24
CA ASN A 317 7.09 23.58 -6.40
C ASN A 317 7.63 24.75 -5.55
N PRO A 318 7.64 25.99 -6.07
CA PRO A 318 7.37 26.33 -7.47
C PRO A 318 8.54 25.93 -8.36
N VAL A 319 8.26 25.79 -9.66
CA VAL A 319 9.27 25.47 -10.67
C VAL A 319 9.63 26.70 -11.48
N VAL A 320 10.84 26.72 -12.01
CA VAL A 320 11.28 27.70 -13.01
C VAL A 320 11.22 27.05 -14.38
N VAL A 321 10.43 27.61 -15.28
CA VAL A 321 10.26 27.10 -16.65
C VAL A 321 10.54 28.20 -17.66
N ARG A 322 10.66 27.83 -18.94
CA ARG A 322 10.72 28.83 -20.02
C ARG A 322 9.39 29.57 -20.09
N ASP A 323 9.46 30.87 -20.29
CA ASP A 323 8.26 31.68 -20.53
C ASP A 323 7.62 31.34 -21.88
N GLU A 324 6.42 31.87 -22.13
CA GLU A 324 5.67 31.63 -23.37
C GLU A 324 6.43 32.03 -24.66
N THR A 325 7.38 32.95 -24.56
CA THR A 325 8.19 33.40 -25.71
C THR A 325 9.37 32.45 -25.99
N GLY A 326 9.80 31.70 -24.98
CA GLY A 326 10.96 30.82 -25.02
C GLY A 326 12.31 31.52 -24.80
N ASP A 327 12.32 32.86 -24.80
CA ASP A 327 13.50 33.72 -24.69
C ASP A 327 13.89 34.04 -23.24
N GLY A 328 12.98 33.80 -22.29
CA GLY A 328 13.21 33.98 -20.86
C GLY A 328 12.72 32.82 -20.01
N PHE A 329 12.63 33.06 -18.71
CA PHE A 329 12.19 32.10 -17.72
C PHE A 329 11.24 32.77 -16.73
N GLU A 330 10.29 32.00 -16.23
CA GLU A 330 9.33 32.44 -15.23
C GLU A 330 9.14 31.41 -14.12
N VAL A 331 8.67 31.88 -12.96
CA VAL A 331 8.35 31.01 -11.82
C VAL A 331 6.88 30.63 -11.91
N MET A 332 6.60 29.32 -12.00
CA MET A 332 5.24 28.78 -12.04
C MET A 332 4.95 27.94 -10.81
N SER A 333 3.77 28.20 -10.21
CA SER A 333 3.19 27.31 -9.20
C SER A 333 2.54 26.11 -9.88
N THR A 334 2.76 24.91 -9.35
CA THR A 334 2.24 23.65 -9.88
C THR A 334 1.76 22.73 -8.75
N GLY A 335 1.07 21.64 -9.11
CA GLY A 335 0.70 20.56 -8.19
C GLY A 335 1.52 19.27 -8.39
N ASN A 336 2.69 19.34 -9.05
CA ASN A 336 3.47 18.15 -9.43
C ASN A 336 4.02 17.35 -8.23
N PHE A 337 4.01 17.94 -7.03
CA PHE A 337 4.35 17.28 -5.78
C PHE A 337 3.28 16.29 -5.28
N HIS A 338 2.09 16.27 -5.88
CA HIS A 338 0.97 15.46 -5.39
C HIS A 338 1.14 13.99 -5.81
N GLY A 339 1.44 13.12 -4.85
CA GLY A 339 1.82 11.72 -5.09
C GLY A 339 0.72 10.73 -5.51
N GLN A 340 -0.39 11.19 -6.10
CA GLN A 340 -1.54 10.31 -6.41
C GLN A 340 -1.19 9.13 -7.35
N PRO A 341 -0.39 9.33 -8.43
CA PRO A 341 0.00 8.23 -9.30
C PRO A 341 0.78 7.15 -8.55
N ILE A 342 1.70 7.57 -7.67
CA ILE A 342 2.51 6.67 -6.84
C ILE A 342 1.66 5.96 -5.79
N ALA A 343 0.68 6.65 -5.19
CA ALA A 343 -0.25 6.07 -4.23
C ALA A 343 -1.06 4.91 -4.85
N PHE A 344 -1.63 5.11 -6.04
CA PHE A 344 -2.35 4.06 -6.75
C PHE A 344 -1.44 2.89 -7.15
N ALA A 345 -0.23 3.18 -7.64
CA ALA A 345 0.73 2.14 -8.00
C ALA A 345 1.14 1.31 -6.77
N ALA A 346 1.35 1.94 -5.61
CA ALA A 346 1.72 1.24 -4.40
C ALA A 346 0.59 0.35 -3.84
N ASP A 347 -0.66 0.84 -3.82
CA ASP A 347 -1.81 0.01 -3.42
C ASP A 347 -2.02 -1.16 -4.38
N ALA A 348 -1.87 -0.93 -5.69
CA ALA A 348 -1.93 -1.99 -6.69
C ALA A 348 -0.81 -3.03 -6.53
N LEU A 349 0.41 -2.58 -6.20
CA LEU A 349 1.54 -3.46 -5.93
C LEU A 349 1.28 -4.35 -4.70
N ALA A 350 0.75 -3.78 -3.62
CA ALA A 350 0.37 -4.53 -2.43
C ALA A 350 -0.64 -5.65 -2.77
N MET A 351 -1.68 -5.33 -3.56
CA MET A 351 -2.66 -6.33 -4.01
C MET A 351 -2.03 -7.45 -4.84
N ALA A 352 -1.15 -7.09 -5.79
CA ALA A 352 -0.47 -8.06 -6.66
C ALA A 352 0.35 -9.08 -5.85
N VAL A 353 1.13 -8.57 -4.89
CA VAL A 353 2.05 -9.38 -4.08
C VAL A 353 1.29 -10.21 -3.04
N ALA A 354 0.22 -9.66 -2.45
CA ALA A 354 -0.61 -10.39 -1.50
C ALA A 354 -1.23 -11.66 -2.11
N GLU A 355 -1.61 -11.63 -3.39
CA GLU A 355 -2.16 -12.81 -4.07
C GLU A 355 -1.12 -13.91 -4.32
N LEU A 356 0.17 -13.56 -4.46
CA LEU A 356 1.26 -14.55 -4.49
C LEU A 356 1.35 -15.31 -3.16
N ALA A 357 1.28 -14.59 -2.04
CA ALA A 357 1.26 -15.20 -0.71
C ALA A 357 -0.01 -16.05 -0.49
N SER A 358 -1.16 -15.55 -0.91
CA SER A 358 -2.46 -16.23 -0.79
C SER A 358 -2.45 -17.60 -1.46
N ILE A 359 -2.01 -17.69 -2.72
CA ILE A 359 -1.96 -18.97 -3.44
C ILE A 359 -0.84 -19.89 -2.92
N ALA A 360 0.30 -19.32 -2.49
CA ALA A 360 1.40 -20.07 -1.89
C ALA A 360 0.98 -20.78 -0.60
N GLU A 361 0.30 -20.07 0.30
CA GLU A 361 -0.18 -20.64 1.56
C GLU A 361 -1.21 -21.77 1.31
N ARG A 362 -2.04 -21.67 0.26
CA ARG A 362 -2.91 -22.79 -0.13
C ARG A 362 -2.12 -24.01 -0.60
N ARG A 363 -0.95 -23.86 -1.24
CA ARG A 363 -0.06 -25.00 -1.57
C ARG A 363 0.62 -25.56 -0.33
N VAL A 364 1.03 -24.72 0.62
CA VAL A 364 1.51 -25.14 1.95
C VAL A 364 0.48 -26.03 2.62
N TYR A 365 -0.76 -25.57 2.80
CA TYR A 365 -1.83 -26.36 3.42
C TYR A 365 -1.97 -27.75 2.80
N ARG A 366 -1.94 -27.83 1.46
CA ARG A 366 -2.08 -29.11 0.75
C ARG A 366 -0.94 -30.09 1.01
N MET A 367 0.28 -29.61 1.23
CA MET A 367 1.41 -30.48 1.56
C MET A 367 1.27 -31.05 2.98
N LEU A 368 0.70 -30.26 3.89
CA LEU A 368 0.58 -30.61 5.30
C LEU A 368 -0.62 -31.52 5.62
N ASP A 369 -1.65 -31.52 4.76
CA ASP A 369 -2.87 -32.30 4.97
C ASP A 369 -2.83 -33.67 4.24
N PRO A 370 -2.86 -34.80 4.96
CA PRO A 370 -2.87 -36.15 4.36
C PRO A 370 -3.99 -36.37 3.33
N ALA A 371 -5.14 -35.70 3.49
CA ALA A 371 -6.26 -35.85 2.58
C ALA A 371 -5.97 -35.24 1.19
N THR A 372 -4.97 -34.35 1.09
CA THR A 372 -4.67 -33.60 -0.12
C THR A 372 -3.22 -33.75 -0.61
N SER A 373 -2.33 -34.29 0.22
CA SER A 373 -0.89 -34.41 -0.02
C SER A 373 -0.46 -35.62 -0.84
N ARG A 374 -1.41 -36.53 -1.14
CA ARG A 374 -1.18 -37.76 -1.91
C ARG A 374 -0.18 -38.72 -1.24
N GLY A 375 -0.34 -38.95 0.06
CA GLY A 375 0.44 -39.94 0.81
C GLY A 375 1.69 -39.40 1.50
N LEU A 376 1.87 -38.08 1.60
CA LEU A 376 2.82 -37.52 2.56
C LEU A 376 2.25 -37.66 3.99
N PRO A 377 3.11 -37.85 5.01
CA PRO A 377 2.65 -37.92 6.38
C PRO A 377 2.05 -36.58 6.84
N PRO A 378 1.13 -36.59 7.83
CA PRO A 378 0.51 -35.37 8.33
C PRO A 378 1.58 -34.37 8.80
N PHE A 379 1.41 -33.12 8.37
CA PHE A 379 2.30 -32.00 8.64
C PHE A 379 3.76 -32.24 8.20
N LEU A 380 3.98 -33.20 7.29
CA LEU A 380 5.30 -33.65 6.82
C LEU A 380 6.19 -34.22 7.94
N ALA A 381 5.58 -34.73 9.02
CA ALA A 381 6.26 -35.37 10.15
C ALA A 381 6.31 -36.89 9.98
N PRO A 382 7.48 -37.52 9.78
CA PRO A 382 7.59 -38.98 9.65
C PRO A 382 6.94 -39.75 10.81
N ASP A 383 7.19 -39.32 12.05
CA ASP A 383 6.63 -39.88 13.28
C ASP A 383 5.57 -38.96 13.89
N ALA A 384 4.51 -38.70 13.13
CA ALA A 384 3.42 -37.80 13.53
C ALA A 384 2.73 -38.23 14.84
N GLY A 385 2.33 -37.23 15.64
CA GLY A 385 1.70 -37.42 16.95
C GLY A 385 2.68 -37.27 18.10
N THR A 386 3.95 -37.70 17.92
CA THR A 386 5.06 -37.28 18.78
C THR A 386 5.76 -36.03 18.25
N ASN A 387 5.75 -35.87 16.92
CA ASN A 387 6.22 -34.68 16.21
C ASN A 387 5.03 -33.96 15.56
N SER A 388 5.04 -32.63 15.62
CA SER A 388 4.07 -31.75 14.97
C SER A 388 4.50 -31.32 13.57
N GLY A 389 5.77 -31.54 13.21
CA GLY A 389 6.25 -31.23 11.88
C GLY A 389 6.13 -29.74 11.56
N PHE A 390 5.65 -29.45 10.35
CA PHE A 390 5.47 -28.09 9.84
C PHE A 390 4.09 -27.50 10.18
N MET A 391 3.36 -28.06 11.14
CA MET A 391 2.02 -27.56 11.55
C MET A 391 2.05 -26.05 11.85
N LEU A 392 3.02 -25.60 12.65
CA LEU A 392 3.13 -24.18 13.03
C LEU A 392 3.66 -23.29 11.90
N ALA A 393 4.39 -23.86 10.93
CA ALA A 393 4.77 -23.10 9.73
C ALA A 393 3.51 -22.68 8.96
N GLN A 394 2.47 -23.53 8.92
CA GLN A 394 1.18 -23.16 8.35
C GLN A 394 0.53 -21.99 9.08
N TYR A 395 0.58 -21.98 10.42
CA TYR A 395 -0.09 -20.94 11.21
C TYR A 395 0.55 -19.59 10.95
N THR A 396 1.89 -19.56 10.90
CA THR A 396 2.64 -18.37 10.50
C THR A 396 2.23 -17.91 9.10
N ALA A 397 2.24 -18.81 8.10
CA ALA A 397 1.85 -18.44 6.74
C ALA A 397 0.41 -17.90 6.67
N ALA A 398 -0.55 -18.57 7.33
CA ALA A 398 -1.94 -18.14 7.37
C ALA A 398 -2.14 -16.78 8.05
N SER A 399 -1.40 -16.52 9.14
CA SER A 399 -1.41 -15.22 9.83
C SER A 399 -0.94 -14.10 8.92
N LEU A 400 0.21 -14.28 8.26
CA LEU A 400 0.81 -13.28 7.37
C LEU A 400 -0.07 -13.01 6.13
N VAL A 401 -0.67 -14.05 5.55
CA VAL A 401 -1.65 -13.88 4.46
C VAL A 401 -2.89 -13.14 4.94
N SER A 402 -3.36 -13.39 6.17
CA SER A 402 -4.50 -12.66 6.73
C SER A 402 -4.18 -11.19 6.98
N GLU A 403 -2.98 -10.87 7.45
CA GLU A 403 -2.52 -9.50 7.64
C GLU A 403 -2.42 -8.75 6.31
N ASN A 404 -1.90 -9.39 5.26
CA ASN A 404 -1.83 -8.81 3.92
C ASN A 404 -3.20 -8.37 3.39
N LYS A 405 -4.29 -9.09 3.72
CA LYS A 405 -5.65 -8.71 3.34
C LYS A 405 -6.08 -7.37 3.93
N VAL A 406 -5.69 -7.10 5.18
CA VAL A 406 -5.96 -5.82 5.85
C VAL A 406 -5.10 -4.71 5.24
N LEU A 407 -3.82 -4.99 4.98
CA LEU A 407 -2.88 -4.04 4.37
C LEU A 407 -3.24 -3.67 2.92
N CYS A 408 -3.99 -4.53 2.22
CA CYS A 408 -4.53 -4.26 0.88
C CYS A 408 -5.71 -3.28 0.87
N HIS A 409 -6.23 -2.84 2.02
CA HIS A 409 -7.17 -1.71 2.02
C HIS A 409 -6.48 -0.46 1.45
N PRO A 410 -7.00 0.16 0.38
CA PRO A 410 -6.29 1.23 -0.32
C PRO A 410 -6.15 2.47 0.56
N ALA A 411 -4.92 2.98 0.70
CA ALA A 411 -4.70 4.28 1.35
C ALA A 411 -4.96 5.44 0.38
N SER A 412 -4.74 5.21 -0.92
CA SER A 412 -4.84 6.20 -1.99
C SER A 412 -6.23 6.79 -2.24
N VAL A 413 -7.27 6.24 -1.60
CA VAL A 413 -8.66 6.72 -1.69
C VAL A 413 -9.10 7.48 -0.43
N ASP A 414 -8.19 7.67 0.53
CA ASP A 414 -8.41 8.47 1.73
C ASP A 414 -7.73 9.84 1.61
N THR A 415 -8.28 10.83 2.31
CA THR A 415 -7.71 12.18 2.42
C THR A 415 -8.17 12.83 3.72
N ILE A 416 -7.25 13.53 4.38
CA ILE A 416 -7.55 14.33 5.56
C ILE A 416 -7.01 15.74 5.28
N PRO A 417 -7.89 16.77 5.18
CA PRO A 417 -7.45 18.14 4.95
C PRO A 417 -6.46 18.63 6.02
N THR A 418 -5.35 19.21 5.58
CA THR A 418 -4.31 19.78 6.44
C THR A 418 -4.12 21.28 6.18
N SER A 419 -3.27 21.92 6.99
CA SER A 419 -2.80 23.29 6.73
C SER A 419 -3.93 24.31 6.55
N GLY A 420 -4.95 24.28 7.43
CA GLY A 420 -6.08 25.21 7.38
C GLY A 420 -6.97 25.06 6.14
N ASN A 421 -7.06 23.85 5.58
CA ASN A 421 -7.71 23.52 4.30
C ASN A 421 -7.02 24.09 3.06
N GLN A 422 -5.77 24.57 3.16
CA GLN A 422 -4.98 24.86 1.97
C GLN A 422 -4.53 23.57 1.26
N GLU A 423 -4.28 22.51 2.04
CA GLU A 423 -4.02 21.16 1.56
C GLU A 423 -5.28 20.31 1.80
N ASP A 424 -6.34 20.60 1.05
CA ASP A 424 -7.67 19.99 1.21
C ASP A 424 -7.81 18.61 0.58
N HIS A 425 -6.87 18.23 -0.29
CA HIS A 425 -6.76 16.90 -0.88
C HIS A 425 -5.31 16.43 -0.91
N VAL A 426 -5.07 15.21 -0.42
CA VAL A 426 -3.73 14.60 -0.32
C VAL A 426 -3.78 13.16 -0.82
N SER A 427 -2.64 12.60 -1.23
CA SER A 427 -2.62 11.26 -1.85
C SER A 427 -2.57 10.09 -0.88
N MET A 428 -2.16 10.32 0.37
CA MET A 428 -1.76 9.28 1.31
C MET A 428 -0.72 8.29 0.73
N GLY A 429 0.05 8.70 -0.29
CA GLY A 429 1.01 7.85 -1.00
C GLY A 429 2.08 7.25 -0.09
N TRP A 430 2.52 7.98 0.93
CA TRP A 430 3.45 7.48 1.96
C TRP A 430 2.89 6.26 2.73
N HIS A 431 1.58 6.26 3.02
CA HIS A 431 0.92 5.12 3.66
C HIS A 431 0.83 3.93 2.69
N ALA A 432 0.49 4.19 1.42
CA ALA A 432 0.41 3.16 0.39
C ALA A 432 1.75 2.41 0.21
N VAL A 433 2.88 3.12 0.08
CA VAL A 433 4.20 2.49 -0.10
C VAL A 433 4.66 1.72 1.14
N ARG A 434 4.34 2.20 2.35
CA ARG A 434 4.66 1.50 3.59
C ARG A 434 3.88 0.20 3.74
N LYS A 435 2.58 0.20 3.38
CA LYS A 435 1.77 -1.03 3.35
C LYS A 435 2.31 -2.01 2.30
N ALA A 436 2.67 -1.53 1.12
CA ALA A 436 3.25 -2.38 0.07
C ALA A 436 4.57 -3.03 0.52
N HIS A 437 5.44 -2.29 1.20
CA HIS A 437 6.67 -2.82 1.79
C HIS A 437 6.40 -3.97 2.76
N GLU A 438 5.47 -3.79 3.71
CA GLU A 438 5.10 -4.82 4.69
C GLU A 438 4.54 -6.08 4.00
N VAL A 439 3.67 -5.90 2.99
CA VAL A 439 3.10 -7.02 2.22
C VAL A 439 4.19 -7.82 1.50
N ILE A 440 5.22 -7.16 0.98
CA ILE A 440 6.37 -7.83 0.35
C ILE A 440 7.14 -8.66 1.37
N ASP A 441 7.42 -8.14 2.56
CA ASP A 441 8.13 -8.87 3.62
C ASP A 441 7.35 -10.08 4.12
N ASN A 442 6.05 -9.92 4.34
CA ASN A 442 5.14 -11.02 4.67
C ASN A 442 5.14 -12.10 3.59
N THR A 443 5.12 -11.69 2.31
CA THR A 443 5.12 -12.62 1.17
C THR A 443 6.45 -13.37 1.04
N ARG A 444 7.59 -12.73 1.32
CA ARG A 444 8.90 -13.42 1.39
C ARG A 444 8.87 -14.56 2.40
N ALA A 445 8.33 -14.33 3.60
CA ALA A 445 8.22 -15.35 4.63
C ALA A 445 7.27 -16.49 4.23
N VAL A 446 6.12 -16.19 3.62
CA VAL A 446 5.17 -17.21 3.14
C VAL A 446 5.81 -18.10 2.06
N LEU A 447 6.52 -17.51 1.10
CA LEU A 447 7.21 -18.26 0.05
C LEU A 447 8.39 -19.08 0.60
N ALA A 448 9.11 -18.57 1.60
CA ALA A 448 10.14 -19.34 2.30
C ALA A 448 9.54 -20.56 3.02
N ILE A 449 8.37 -20.41 3.66
CA ILE A 449 7.63 -21.52 4.26
C ILE A 449 7.20 -22.54 3.21
N GLU A 450 6.70 -22.08 2.05
CA GLU A 450 6.36 -22.97 0.93
C GLU A 450 7.57 -23.79 0.47
N LEU A 451 8.72 -23.15 0.28
CA LEU A 451 9.95 -23.80 -0.14
C LEU A 451 10.48 -24.79 0.91
N LEU A 452 10.37 -24.46 2.20
CA LEU A 452 10.72 -25.37 3.30
C LEU A 452 9.86 -26.64 3.31
N CYS A 453 8.55 -26.46 3.26
CA CYS A 453 7.59 -27.57 3.18
C CYS A 453 7.80 -28.38 1.90
N GLY A 454 8.04 -27.71 0.78
CA GLY A 454 8.32 -28.33 -0.51
C GLY A 454 9.58 -29.18 -0.48
N ALA A 455 10.70 -28.66 0.03
CA ALA A 455 11.95 -29.41 0.18
C ALA A 455 11.77 -30.65 1.08
N GLN A 456 11.04 -30.52 2.19
CA GLN A 456 10.70 -31.65 3.05
C GLN A 456 9.84 -32.68 2.29
N GLY A 457 8.84 -32.20 1.56
CA GLY A 457 8.00 -33.06 0.72
C GLY A 457 8.83 -33.85 -0.30
N LEU A 458 9.77 -33.20 -0.99
CA LEU A 458 10.66 -33.87 -1.93
C LEU A 458 11.55 -34.93 -1.27
N ASP A 459 12.09 -34.66 -0.07
CA ASP A 459 12.87 -35.67 0.67
C ASP A 459 12.04 -36.91 0.98
N LEU A 460 10.79 -36.71 1.40
CA LEU A 460 9.84 -37.78 1.71
C LEU A 460 9.34 -38.52 0.45
N ARG A 461 9.68 -38.05 -0.75
CA ARG A 461 9.43 -38.74 -2.02
C ARG A 461 10.66 -39.40 -2.62
N SER A 462 11.82 -39.32 -1.97
CA SER A 462 13.10 -39.79 -2.52
C SER A 462 13.10 -41.27 -2.94
N ASP A 463 12.34 -42.12 -2.26
CA ASP A 463 12.19 -43.55 -2.60
C ASP A 463 11.35 -43.81 -3.87
N VAL A 464 10.60 -42.80 -4.36
CA VAL A 464 9.77 -42.93 -5.57
C VAL A 464 10.56 -42.57 -6.81
N ALA A 465 11.13 -41.36 -6.84
CA ALA A 465 12.04 -40.90 -7.90
C ALA A 465 12.77 -39.62 -7.45
N ALA A 466 13.81 -39.24 -8.19
CA ALA A 466 14.44 -37.93 -8.03
C ALA A 466 13.52 -36.79 -8.51
N PRO A 467 13.59 -35.59 -7.89
CA PRO A 467 12.98 -34.39 -8.45
C PRO A 467 13.63 -34.01 -9.79
N GLY A 468 13.02 -33.08 -10.51
CA GLY A 468 13.63 -32.41 -11.66
C GLY A 468 14.92 -31.68 -11.29
N GLU A 469 15.74 -31.36 -12.29
CA GLU A 469 17.06 -30.76 -12.08
C GLU A 469 16.98 -29.43 -11.32
N ALA A 470 16.10 -28.52 -11.74
CA ALA A 470 15.96 -27.19 -11.14
C ALA A 470 15.42 -27.24 -9.70
N THR A 471 14.35 -28.01 -9.47
CA THR A 471 13.74 -28.18 -8.15
C THR A 471 14.63 -28.97 -7.19
N GLY A 472 15.38 -29.95 -7.71
CA GLY A 472 16.43 -30.66 -6.99
C GLY A 472 17.56 -29.74 -6.54
N ALA A 473 18.05 -28.86 -7.43
CA ALA A 473 19.07 -27.86 -7.08
C ALA A 473 18.58 -26.88 -5.99
N VAL A 474 17.31 -26.46 -6.05
CA VAL A 474 16.68 -25.62 -5.01
C VAL A 474 16.61 -26.37 -3.67
N ARG A 475 16.13 -27.63 -3.67
CA ARG A 475 16.13 -28.49 -2.48
C ARG A 475 17.53 -28.61 -1.90
N ASP A 476 18.53 -28.90 -2.72
CA ASP A 476 19.91 -29.12 -2.27
C ASP A 476 20.53 -27.86 -1.67
N ARG A 477 20.24 -26.69 -2.26
CA ARG A 477 20.68 -25.41 -1.68
C ARG A 477 20.01 -25.12 -0.34
N ILE A 478 18.73 -25.45 -0.16
CA ILE A 478 18.08 -25.35 1.16
C ILE A 478 18.75 -26.32 2.14
N ARG A 479 19.00 -27.56 1.72
CA ARG A 479 19.58 -28.63 2.56
C ARG A 479 21.03 -28.39 2.96
N SER A 480 21.76 -27.53 2.26
CA SER A 480 23.12 -27.15 2.65
C SER A 480 23.17 -26.34 3.96
N GLU A 481 22.03 -25.83 4.45
CA GLU A 481 21.95 -25.06 5.69
C GLU A 481 20.77 -25.47 6.59
N VAL A 482 19.66 -25.92 6.00
CA VAL A 482 18.46 -26.38 6.72
C VAL A 482 18.27 -27.88 6.48
N PRO A 483 18.65 -28.76 7.43
CA PRO A 483 18.49 -30.22 7.30
C PRO A 483 17.03 -30.66 7.10
N SER A 484 16.76 -31.89 6.68
CA SER A 484 15.40 -32.45 6.71
C SER A 484 14.87 -32.49 8.15
N MET A 485 13.56 -32.29 8.34
CA MET A 485 12.95 -32.28 9.67
C MET A 485 12.40 -33.65 10.02
N MET A 486 13.29 -34.50 10.57
CA MET A 486 12.92 -35.85 11.02
C MET A 486 12.32 -35.84 12.43
N VAL A 487 12.76 -34.89 13.26
CA VAL A 487 12.26 -34.63 14.62
C VAL A 487 12.01 -33.13 14.74
N ASP A 488 11.03 -32.74 15.54
CA ASP A 488 10.66 -31.34 15.77
C ASP A 488 11.86 -30.50 16.25
N ARG A 489 11.96 -29.30 15.69
CA ARG A 489 12.91 -28.26 16.10
C ARG A 489 12.33 -26.89 15.82
N GLU A 490 12.97 -25.86 16.35
CA GLU A 490 12.51 -24.49 16.17
C GLU A 490 12.42 -24.11 14.67
N LEU A 491 11.22 -23.70 14.23
CA LEU A 491 10.96 -23.36 12.82
C LEU A 491 11.45 -21.96 12.44
N ALA A 492 11.41 -21.00 13.37
CA ALA A 492 11.71 -19.60 13.07
C ALA A 492 13.10 -19.38 12.45
N PRO A 493 14.20 -19.95 12.99
CA PRO A 493 15.52 -19.83 12.37
C PRO A 493 15.59 -20.43 10.96
N GLN A 494 14.83 -21.49 10.70
CA GLN A 494 14.79 -22.14 9.39
C GLN A 494 14.05 -21.30 8.35
N ILE A 495 12.94 -20.68 8.76
CA ILE A 495 12.16 -19.76 7.91
C ILE A 495 13.02 -18.57 7.53
N GLU A 496 13.71 -17.95 8.50
CA GLU A 496 14.59 -16.81 8.21
C GLU A 496 15.80 -17.21 7.36
N ALA A 497 16.36 -18.42 7.55
CA ALA A 497 17.43 -18.93 6.69
C ALA A 497 16.98 -19.04 5.22
N VAL A 498 15.85 -19.70 4.95
CA VAL A 498 15.33 -19.83 3.57
C VAL A 498 14.90 -18.49 2.99
N LYS A 499 14.31 -17.61 3.80
CA LYS A 499 13.96 -16.24 3.41
C LYS A 499 15.19 -15.42 3.01
N GLY A 500 16.33 -15.61 3.69
CA GLY A 500 17.61 -15.01 3.32
C GLY A 500 18.22 -15.58 2.03
N MET A 501 17.95 -16.86 1.71
CA MET A 501 18.48 -17.54 0.53
C MET A 501 17.68 -17.30 -0.76
N LEU A 502 16.51 -16.66 -0.72
CA LEU A 502 15.64 -16.54 -1.90
C LEU A 502 16.37 -16.08 -3.18
N PRO A 503 17.29 -15.08 -3.15
CA PRO A 503 18.06 -14.71 -4.34
C PRO A 503 18.95 -15.84 -4.88
N GLU A 504 19.54 -16.64 -4.00
CA GLU A 504 20.36 -17.79 -4.36
C GLU A 504 19.52 -18.93 -4.92
N LEU A 505 18.33 -19.17 -4.37
CA LEU A 505 17.38 -20.16 -4.88
C LEU A 505 16.94 -19.83 -6.30
N VAL A 506 16.71 -18.54 -6.60
CA VAL A 506 16.48 -18.07 -7.97
C VAL A 506 17.69 -18.39 -8.86
N ALA A 507 18.92 -18.13 -8.39
CA ALA A 507 20.13 -18.38 -9.17
C ALA A 507 20.35 -19.87 -9.49
N VAL A 508 20.21 -20.77 -8.51
CA VAL A 508 20.44 -22.22 -8.71
C VAL A 508 19.33 -22.91 -9.50
N SER A 509 18.10 -22.35 -9.51
CA SER A 509 16.98 -22.90 -10.27
C SER A 509 17.16 -22.82 -11.80
N GLY A 510 18.11 -22.01 -12.29
CA GLY A 510 18.34 -21.81 -13.72
C GLY A 510 17.27 -20.97 -14.43
N VAL A 511 16.23 -20.50 -13.74
CA VAL A 511 15.21 -19.61 -14.33
C VAL A 511 15.87 -18.28 -14.73
N ALA A 512 15.90 -18.02 -16.04
CA ALA A 512 16.55 -16.83 -16.57
C ALA A 512 15.94 -15.54 -15.98
N ARG A 513 16.78 -14.52 -15.79
CA ARG A 513 16.28 -13.16 -15.54
C ARG A 513 15.37 -12.78 -16.70
N LEU A 514 14.10 -12.47 -16.42
CA LEU A 514 13.24 -11.78 -17.39
C LEU A 514 13.96 -10.49 -17.79
N SER A 515 14.62 -10.51 -18.95
CA SER A 515 15.12 -9.28 -19.53
C SER A 515 13.89 -8.53 -20.08
N PRO A 516 13.70 -7.24 -19.75
CA PRO A 516 12.67 -6.40 -20.39
C PRO A 516 12.74 -6.47 -21.93
N ASP A 517 13.92 -6.81 -22.45
CA ASP A 517 14.29 -6.77 -23.86
C ASP A 517 13.86 -8.00 -24.68
N ARG A 518 13.33 -9.06 -24.06
CA ARG A 518 12.72 -10.18 -24.82
C ARG A 518 11.47 -9.77 -25.60
N ARG A 519 10.93 -8.56 -25.36
CA ARG A 519 9.80 -7.98 -26.11
C ARG A 519 10.22 -7.22 -27.39
N GLY A 520 11.52 -7.06 -27.67
CA GLY A 520 12.03 -6.21 -28.77
C GLY A 520 12.68 -6.91 -29.97
N ARG A 521 13.00 -8.21 -29.92
CA ARG A 521 13.71 -8.90 -31.03
C ARG A 521 12.76 -9.63 -31.99
N ALA A 522 11.85 -8.89 -32.61
CA ALA A 522 11.36 -9.23 -33.95
C ALA A 522 12.23 -8.48 -34.97
N ARG A 523 13.17 -9.23 -35.58
CA ARG A 523 14.07 -8.89 -36.71
C ARG A 523 13.91 -7.48 -37.31
N SER A 524 14.85 -6.58 -37.00
CA SER A 524 15.16 -5.41 -37.84
C SER A 524 16.11 -5.82 -38.97
N SER A 525 15.57 -6.29 -40.10
CA SER A 525 16.26 -6.16 -41.37
C SER A 525 16.11 -4.70 -41.83
N GLY A 526 17.24 -4.01 -42.00
CA GLY A 526 17.27 -2.58 -42.26
C GLY A 526 16.56 -2.16 -43.56
N HIS A 527 16.28 -0.87 -43.68
CA HIS A 527 16.47 -0.03 -44.87
C HIS A 527 16.28 1.45 -44.49
N ALA A 528 16.93 2.31 -45.26
CA ALA A 528 17.22 3.72 -45.01
C ALA A 528 16.01 4.65 -44.90
N ARG A 529 16.25 5.82 -44.27
CA ARG A 529 15.33 6.98 -44.22
C ARG A 529 14.83 7.37 -45.62
N PRO A 530 13.57 7.84 -45.72
CA PRO A 530 13.39 9.19 -46.25
C PRO A 530 12.34 10.04 -45.50
N ARG A 531 12.27 11.29 -45.95
CA ARG A 531 11.64 12.48 -45.36
C ARG A 531 10.11 12.50 -45.36
N SER A 532 9.58 13.32 -44.44
CA SER A 532 8.28 14.01 -44.36
C SER A 532 7.24 13.83 -45.48
N ALA A 533 6.01 13.46 -45.10
CA ALA A 533 4.75 14.09 -45.53
C ALA A 533 3.59 13.57 -44.66
N PHE A 534 2.64 14.45 -44.35
CA PHE A 534 1.37 14.16 -43.69
C PHE A 534 0.53 13.14 -44.48
N GLY A 535 -0.21 12.28 -43.77
CA GLY A 535 -1.26 11.42 -44.32
C GLY A 535 -1.81 10.45 -43.29
N GLU A 536 -3.10 10.60 -42.95
CA GLU A 536 -3.88 9.67 -42.14
C GLU A 536 -3.97 8.29 -42.81
N GLU A 537 -3.72 7.20 -42.08
CA GLU A 537 -4.31 5.90 -42.38
C GLU A 537 -4.24 4.94 -41.18
N SER A 538 -5.38 4.34 -40.85
CA SER A 538 -5.63 3.43 -39.75
C SER A 538 -5.18 1.99 -40.09
N GLY A 539 -4.16 1.49 -39.40
CA GLY A 539 -3.63 0.14 -39.60
C GLY A 539 -3.92 -0.81 -38.43
N HIS A 540 -5.05 -1.53 -38.48
CA HIS A 540 -5.26 -2.72 -37.67
C HIS A 540 -4.34 -3.86 -38.16
N ARG A 541 -3.45 -4.37 -37.29
CA ARG A 541 -2.73 -5.63 -37.55
C ARG A 541 -3.69 -6.81 -37.39
N ARG A 542 -4.10 -7.42 -38.51
CA ARG A 542 -4.70 -8.76 -38.53
C ARG A 542 -3.64 -9.80 -38.16
N VAL A 543 -3.99 -10.69 -37.23
CA VAL A 543 -3.30 -11.96 -37.02
C VAL A 543 -4.00 -12.98 -37.92
N ASP A 544 -3.26 -13.65 -38.80
CA ASP A 544 -3.80 -14.72 -39.64
C ASP A 544 -4.22 -15.91 -38.77
N VAL A 545 -5.52 -16.17 -38.73
CA VAL A 545 -6.13 -17.33 -38.08
C VAL A 545 -6.58 -18.31 -39.18
N GLU A 546 -5.64 -18.77 -39.98
CA GLU A 546 -5.84 -19.92 -40.88
C GLU A 546 -4.99 -21.08 -40.40
N GLY A 547 -5.57 -21.89 -39.51
CA GLY A 547 -4.91 -23.06 -38.94
C GLY A 547 -5.77 -23.85 -37.95
N LEU A 548 -6.94 -23.33 -37.56
CA LEU A 548 -7.87 -24.03 -36.67
C LEU A 548 -9.27 -23.85 -37.24
N GLY A 549 -9.78 -24.91 -37.89
CA GLY A 549 -11.10 -24.96 -38.51
C GLY A 549 -12.24 -24.80 -37.50
N LEU A 550 -12.49 -23.57 -37.09
CA LEU A 550 -13.65 -23.16 -36.30
C LEU A 550 -14.43 -22.13 -37.12
N LEU A 551 -15.64 -22.50 -37.52
CA LEU A 551 -16.59 -21.64 -38.22
C LEU A 551 -16.89 -20.39 -37.39
N PRO A 552 -16.82 -19.17 -37.94
CA PRO A 552 -17.19 -17.96 -37.22
C PRO A 552 -18.72 -17.85 -37.17
N LEU A 553 -19.28 -17.86 -35.94
CA LEU A 553 -20.62 -17.34 -35.69
C LEU A 553 -20.55 -15.81 -35.76
N GLY A 554 -21.21 -15.24 -36.78
CA GLY A 554 -21.25 -13.80 -37.02
C GLY A 554 -21.99 -13.04 -35.93
N TYR A 555 -21.33 -12.07 -35.33
CA TYR A 555 -21.96 -10.97 -34.61
C TYR A 555 -21.75 -9.71 -35.44
N GLU A 556 -22.84 -9.20 -36.04
CA GLU A 556 -22.86 -7.88 -36.65
C GLU A 556 -22.89 -6.81 -35.56
N CYS A 557 -21.88 -5.95 -35.54
CA CYS A 557 -21.85 -4.76 -34.71
C CYS A 557 -22.74 -3.68 -35.36
N VAL A 558 -23.92 -3.46 -34.81
CA VAL A 558 -24.81 -2.37 -35.24
C VAL A 558 -24.17 -1.03 -34.87
N ALA A 559 -23.60 -0.34 -35.85
CA ALA A 559 -23.19 1.05 -35.71
C ALA A 559 -24.45 1.91 -35.55
N ALA A 560 -24.63 2.55 -34.39
CA ALA A 560 -25.72 3.50 -34.19
C ALA A 560 -25.59 4.66 -35.18
N SER A 561 -26.66 4.93 -35.95
CA SER A 561 -26.69 6.00 -36.94
C SER A 561 -26.48 7.38 -36.28
N GLU A 562 -25.96 8.32 -37.05
CA GLU A 562 -25.70 9.70 -36.64
C GLU A 562 -26.95 10.41 -36.09
N GLU A 563 -28.12 9.96 -36.53
CA GLU A 563 -29.44 10.41 -36.09
C GLU A 563 -29.76 9.97 -34.65
N ALA A 564 -29.33 8.77 -34.24
CA ALA A 564 -29.50 8.27 -32.87
C ALA A 564 -28.61 9.05 -31.87
N ARG A 565 -27.43 9.50 -32.31
CA ARG A 565 -26.54 10.35 -31.50
C ARG A 565 -27.11 11.75 -31.31
N HIS A 566 -27.67 12.34 -32.36
CA HIS A 566 -28.36 13.63 -32.27
C HIS A 566 -29.62 13.57 -31.40
N GLN A 567 -30.34 12.45 -31.42
CA GLN A 567 -31.50 12.27 -30.55
C GLN A 567 -31.10 12.15 -29.07
N ALA A 568 -30.03 11.41 -28.76
CA ALA A 568 -29.51 11.30 -27.39
C ALA A 568 -29.00 12.66 -26.86
N ALA A 569 -28.40 13.50 -27.71
CA ALA A 569 -27.99 14.85 -27.34
C ALA A 569 -29.19 15.77 -27.03
N ARG A 570 -30.26 15.70 -27.84
CA ARG A 570 -31.51 16.45 -27.59
C ARG A 570 -32.20 16.03 -26.29
N ASP A 571 -32.21 14.74 -25.98
CA ASP A 571 -32.79 14.22 -24.74
C ASP A 571 -31.98 14.66 -23.50
N LEU A 572 -30.65 14.78 -23.63
CA LEU A 572 -29.79 15.29 -22.57
C LEU A 572 -30.02 16.79 -22.33
N GLU A 573 -30.16 17.60 -23.38
CA GLU A 573 -30.49 19.03 -23.27
C GLU A 573 -31.86 19.27 -22.62
N GLN A 574 -32.86 18.46 -22.97
CA GLN A 574 -34.18 18.54 -22.33
C GLN A 574 -34.12 18.21 -20.83
N ARG A 575 -33.33 17.20 -20.43
CA ARG A 575 -33.13 16.84 -19.01
C ARG A 575 -32.43 17.95 -18.22
N VAL A 576 -31.44 18.62 -18.83
CA VAL A 576 -30.75 19.77 -18.23
C VAL A 576 -31.69 20.98 -18.09
N ALA A 577 -32.58 21.21 -19.06
CA ALA A 577 -33.56 22.29 -19.00
C ALA A 577 -34.61 22.10 -17.89
N VAL A 578 -35.08 20.87 -17.64
CA VAL A 578 -35.99 20.54 -16.53
C VAL A 578 -35.31 20.79 -15.17
N GLY A 579 -34.04 20.41 -15.03
CA GLY A 579 -33.24 20.65 -13.82
C GLY A 579 -32.93 22.13 -13.54
N ARG A 580 -32.96 23.00 -14.55
CA ARG A 580 -32.84 24.46 -14.37
C ARG A 580 -34.16 25.11 -13.94
N ARG A 581 -35.31 24.67 -14.48
CA ARG A 581 -36.63 25.17 -14.07
C ARG A 581 -36.99 24.81 -12.63
N GLN A 582 -36.55 23.64 -12.14
CA GLN A 582 -36.75 23.22 -10.75
C GLN A 582 -36.00 24.13 -9.77
N ARG A 583 -34.72 24.42 -10.03
CA ARG A 583 -33.89 25.32 -9.19
C ARG A 583 -34.40 26.77 -9.18
N GLN A 584 -35.06 27.21 -10.24
CA GLN A 584 -35.63 28.54 -10.32
C GLN A 584 -36.95 28.65 -9.53
N ARG A 585 -37.72 27.56 -9.40
CA ARG A 585 -38.87 27.48 -8.48
C ARG A 585 -38.44 27.47 -7.02
N ASP A 586 -37.39 26.73 -6.68
CA ASP A 586 -36.88 26.64 -5.31
C ASP A 586 -36.30 27.97 -4.80
N ARG A 587 -35.75 28.81 -5.70
CA ARG A 587 -35.29 30.17 -5.39
C ARG A 587 -36.42 31.19 -5.19
N VAL A 588 -37.62 30.95 -5.74
CA VAL A 588 -38.78 31.84 -5.56
C VAL A 588 -39.54 31.49 -4.28
N ALA A 589 -39.44 30.25 -3.78
CA ALA A 589 -40.03 29.83 -2.51
C ALA A 589 -39.28 30.35 -1.27
N ALA A 590 -38.03 30.82 -1.43
CA ALA A 590 -37.17 31.29 -0.34
C ALA A 590 -36.96 32.82 -0.42
N GLY A 591 -37.96 33.60 -0.02
CA GLY A 591 -37.78 35.05 0.16
C GLY A 591 -38.95 35.74 0.88
N CYS A 592 -38.70 36.15 2.15
CA CYS A 592 -39.28 37.28 2.94
C CYS A 592 -38.93 37.04 4.43
N GLY A 593 -37.77 37.46 4.99
CA GLY A 593 -37.36 38.80 5.46
C GLY A 593 -37.14 38.77 7.01
N PRO A 594 -36.54 39.76 7.71
CA PRO A 594 -35.63 40.86 7.33
C PRO A 594 -34.23 40.79 8.03
N ARG A 595 -33.28 41.61 7.56
CA ARG A 595 -31.91 41.80 8.10
C ARG A 595 -31.87 42.76 9.30
N PRO A 596 -30.74 42.83 10.04
CA PRO A 596 -30.05 44.11 10.18
C PRO A 596 -28.54 44.06 9.86
N HIS A 597 -27.99 45.26 9.64
CA HIS A 597 -26.70 45.60 9.01
C HIS A 597 -25.62 46.01 10.06
N PRO A 598 -24.39 46.49 9.71
CA PRO A 598 -23.12 46.06 10.32
C PRO A 598 -22.34 47.19 11.06
N HIS A 599 -21.17 46.84 11.59
CA HIS A 599 -20.16 47.68 12.29
C HIS A 599 -20.50 48.13 13.71
N VAL A 600 -19.62 47.80 14.68
CA VAL A 600 -18.74 48.72 15.41
C VAL A 600 -17.87 47.90 16.38
N ALA A 601 -16.60 48.28 16.46
CA ALA A 601 -15.56 47.72 17.31
C ALA A 601 -15.65 48.20 18.78
N ASP A 602 -14.82 47.57 19.62
CA ASP A 602 -13.99 48.20 20.66
C ASP A 602 -14.26 47.91 22.16
N THR A 603 -13.23 47.32 22.78
CA THR A 603 -12.59 47.59 24.10
C THR A 603 -13.28 47.41 25.47
N GLY A 604 -12.51 46.83 26.42
CA GLY A 604 -12.52 47.11 27.88
C GLY A 604 -12.68 45.88 28.78
N ARG A 605 -11.62 45.25 29.35
CA ARG A 605 -10.93 45.46 30.66
C ARG A 605 -11.79 45.36 31.94
N PHE A 606 -11.41 44.39 32.83
CA PHE A 606 -11.32 44.34 34.32
C PHE A 606 -12.43 45.02 35.19
N ASP A 607 -12.87 44.60 36.40
CA ASP A 607 -12.34 43.77 37.51
C ASP A 607 -13.39 43.64 38.66
N GLU A 608 -13.12 42.72 39.61
CA GLU A 608 -13.54 42.49 41.03
C GLU A 608 -14.97 42.74 41.58
N SER A 609 -15.48 41.74 42.32
CA SER A 609 -15.63 41.82 43.79
C SER A 609 -16.31 40.60 44.43
N GLY A 610 -15.60 39.91 45.33
CA GLY A 610 -16.13 39.62 46.66
C GLY A 610 -16.67 38.21 47.02
N ARG A 611 -15.86 37.52 47.84
CA ARG A 611 -16.19 36.78 49.10
C ARG A 611 -16.29 35.23 49.13
N GLU A 612 -15.19 34.66 49.65
CA GLU A 612 -15.01 33.77 50.84
C GLU A 612 -15.48 32.29 50.94
N GLN A 613 -14.52 31.46 51.42
CA GLN A 613 -14.48 30.07 51.94
C GLN A 613 -15.38 29.85 53.20
N PHE A 614 -15.70 28.65 53.76
CA PHE A 614 -14.99 27.38 54.02
C PHE A 614 -15.96 26.19 54.40
N ALA A 615 -15.50 24.95 54.13
CA ALA A 615 -15.59 23.65 54.87
C ALA A 615 -16.90 23.00 55.41
N GLY A 616 -17.10 21.72 55.05
CA GLY A 616 -17.33 20.62 56.02
C GLY A 616 -18.65 19.81 55.95
N GLU A 617 -18.50 18.47 56.00
CA GLU A 617 -19.48 17.40 56.32
C GLU A 617 -20.41 16.81 55.22
N ARG A 618 -20.31 15.47 55.08
CA ARG A 618 -21.15 14.59 54.23
C ARG A 618 -22.48 14.27 54.92
N PRO A 619 -23.52 13.87 54.15
CA PRO A 619 -24.01 12.50 54.32
C PRO A 619 -24.22 11.74 53.00
N ALA A 620 -23.69 10.52 53.00
CA ALA A 620 -24.22 9.25 52.52
C ALA A 620 -25.31 9.16 51.41
N HIS A 621 -24.98 8.35 50.39
CA HIS A 621 -25.84 7.55 49.49
C HIS A 621 -26.89 8.23 48.60
N LEU A 622 -26.59 8.28 47.30
CA LEU A 622 -27.50 7.90 46.19
C LEU A 622 -26.66 7.87 44.88
N LEU A 623 -26.30 6.67 44.43
CA LEU A 623 -25.80 6.45 43.07
C LEU A 623 -27.01 6.59 42.12
N GLY A 624 -27.22 7.78 41.58
CA GLY A 624 -28.20 8.05 40.54
C GLY A 624 -27.70 7.51 39.20
N VAL A 625 -28.48 6.61 38.59
CA VAL A 625 -28.39 6.28 37.16
C VAL A 625 -29.23 7.32 36.43
N ASP A 626 -28.60 8.25 35.71
CA ASP A 626 -29.34 9.13 34.80
C ASP A 626 -29.63 8.38 33.50
N VAL A 627 -30.88 7.89 33.40
CA VAL A 627 -31.46 7.41 32.14
C VAL A 627 -31.94 8.63 31.37
N ALA A 628 -31.23 9.03 30.31
CA ALA A 628 -31.77 9.97 29.35
C ALA A 628 -32.83 9.26 28.50
N ARG A 629 -34.11 9.49 28.81
CA ARG A 629 -35.26 9.00 28.04
C ARG A 629 -35.66 10.09 27.06
N VAL A 630 -35.42 9.87 25.77
CA VAL A 630 -35.98 10.74 24.71
C VAL A 630 -37.19 10.02 24.14
N GLU A 631 -38.37 10.60 24.34
CA GLU A 631 -39.63 10.13 23.76
C GLU A 631 -39.95 11.00 22.54
N HIS A 632 -40.15 10.35 21.39
CA HIS A 632 -40.74 11.00 20.23
C HIS A 632 -42.12 10.39 19.98
N ASP A 633 -43.10 11.27 19.80
CA ASP A 633 -44.45 10.91 19.35
C ASP A 633 -44.54 11.21 17.86
N VAL A 634 -44.76 10.17 17.06
CA VAL A 634 -45.04 10.29 15.63
C VAL A 634 -46.30 9.46 15.39
N ASP A 635 -47.39 10.15 15.10
CA ASP A 635 -48.71 9.59 14.78
C ASP A 635 -49.18 8.49 15.75
N GLY A 636 -49.03 8.72 17.07
CA GLY A 636 -49.64 7.91 18.12
C GLY A 636 -48.83 6.68 18.54
N VAL A 637 -47.56 6.57 18.12
CA VAL A 637 -46.63 5.51 18.56
C VAL A 637 -45.47 6.13 19.34
N ARG A 638 -45.33 5.73 20.61
CA ARG A 638 -44.21 6.14 21.48
C ARG A 638 -42.98 5.27 21.25
N VAL A 639 -41.87 5.90 20.86
CA VAL A 639 -40.55 5.25 20.79
C VAL A 639 -39.66 5.80 21.90
N ALA A 640 -39.04 4.92 22.69
CA ALA A 640 -38.13 5.30 23.78
C ALA A 640 -36.70 4.87 23.45
N LEU A 641 -35.77 5.83 23.47
CA LEU A 641 -34.33 5.57 23.42
C LEU A 641 -33.78 5.57 24.86
N VAL A 642 -33.04 4.52 25.23
CA VAL A 642 -32.37 4.41 26.54
C VAL A 642 -30.86 4.45 26.31
N VAL A 643 -30.20 5.49 26.81
CA VAL A 643 -28.74 5.65 26.74
C VAL A 643 -28.15 5.51 28.15
N THR A 644 -27.22 4.58 28.34
CA THR A 644 -26.47 4.42 29.60
C THR A 644 -25.02 4.88 29.41
N HIS A 645 -24.55 5.82 30.24
CA HIS A 645 -23.15 6.25 30.26
C HIS A 645 -22.34 5.47 31.31
N ALA A 646 -21.16 4.97 30.95
CA ALA A 646 -20.17 4.46 31.90
C ALA A 646 -19.14 5.57 32.21
N GLY A 647 -19.16 6.10 33.43
CA GLY A 647 -18.20 7.11 33.91
C GLY A 647 -16.86 6.50 34.34
N SER A 648 -15.77 7.24 34.14
CA SER A 648 -14.39 6.85 34.46
C SER A 648 -13.65 7.94 35.26
N HIS A 649 -13.15 7.63 36.47
CA HIS A 649 -11.80 7.94 37.05
C HIS A 649 -11.79 7.76 38.60
N VAL A 650 -10.92 6.91 39.20
CA VAL A 650 -9.57 7.13 39.84
C VAL A 650 -9.68 7.91 41.18
N ASP A 651 -9.18 7.54 42.38
CA ASP A 651 -7.94 6.86 42.83
C ASP A 651 -8.08 6.41 44.32
N GLY A 652 -7.11 5.64 44.84
CA GLY A 652 -6.80 5.57 46.28
C GLY A 652 -7.16 4.25 46.99
N GLY A 653 -6.14 3.53 47.46
CA GLY A 653 -6.26 2.17 47.97
C GLY A 653 -6.69 2.04 49.44
N GLU A 654 -6.92 0.79 49.84
CA GLU A 654 -6.41 0.20 51.08
C GLU A 654 -6.63 -1.32 51.04
N VAL A 655 -5.64 -2.05 51.55
CA VAL A 655 -5.64 -3.50 51.65
C VAL A 655 -6.32 -3.89 52.96
N TRP A 656 -7.36 -4.73 52.88
CA TRP A 656 -7.80 -5.55 54.02
C TRP A 656 -8.07 -6.99 53.54
N ARG A 657 -7.37 -7.94 54.17
CA ARG A 657 -7.64 -9.38 54.13
C ARG A 657 -8.97 -9.66 54.83
N ASP A 658 -9.81 -10.55 54.30
CA ASP A 658 -10.00 -11.86 54.95
C ASP A 658 -10.70 -12.93 54.09
N GLU A 659 -10.23 -14.16 54.34
CA GLU A 659 -10.64 -15.54 54.06
C GLU A 659 -11.96 -15.85 53.33
N THR A 660 -11.88 -16.47 52.14
CA THR A 660 -12.05 -17.94 51.97
C THR A 660 -11.99 -18.38 50.48
N HIS A 661 -11.13 -19.36 50.23
CA HIS A 661 -11.12 -20.33 49.12
C HIS A 661 -10.54 -19.97 47.72
N ARG A 662 -9.28 -20.43 47.55
CA ARG A 662 -8.65 -21.16 46.42
C ARG A 662 -8.83 -20.60 45.00
N GLY A 663 -7.72 -20.14 44.42
CA GLY A 663 -7.70 -19.29 43.23
C GLY A 663 -7.23 -19.93 41.93
N PHE A 664 -7.09 -19.07 40.91
CA PHE A 664 -6.06 -19.09 39.87
C PHE A 664 -5.74 -17.63 39.51
N TYR A 665 -4.44 -17.32 39.36
CA TYR A 665 -3.91 -16.03 38.95
C TYR A 665 -4.04 -15.87 37.43
N PHE A 666 -4.12 -14.63 36.90
CA PHE A 666 -3.23 -14.12 35.84
C PHE A 666 -3.39 -12.60 35.60
N HIS A 667 -2.32 -12.03 35.05
CA HIS A 667 -1.89 -10.63 35.03
C HIS A 667 -2.76 -9.61 34.28
N ARG A 668 -2.67 -8.36 34.76
CA ARG A 668 -3.06 -7.12 34.09
C ARG A 668 -2.00 -6.71 33.04
N ARG A 669 -2.43 -6.36 31.81
CA ARG A 669 -1.74 -5.38 30.96
C ARG A 669 -2.74 -4.51 30.18
N ARG A 670 -2.44 -3.21 30.20
CA ARG A 670 -2.98 -2.01 29.51
C ARG A 670 -3.11 -2.24 27.98
N THR A 671 -3.82 -1.52 27.11
CA THR A 671 -4.78 -0.38 27.00
C THR A 671 -4.99 -0.16 25.48
N CYS A 672 -6.15 0.29 24.99
CA CYS A 672 -6.34 1.17 23.79
C CYS A 672 -7.85 1.53 23.65
N SER A 673 -8.26 2.75 24.05
CA SER A 673 -8.61 3.95 23.23
C SER A 673 -9.89 3.80 22.39
N ARG A 674 -11.02 4.41 22.82
CA ARG A 674 -11.56 5.74 22.40
C ARG A 674 -11.70 5.92 20.88
N HIS A 675 -12.91 5.76 20.35
CA HIS A 675 -13.53 6.68 19.38
C HIS A 675 -15.05 6.61 19.45
N GLY A 676 -15.69 7.78 19.42
CA GLY A 676 -17.13 7.96 19.40
C GLY A 676 -17.74 7.54 18.05
N VAL A 677 -18.99 7.11 18.10
CA VAL A 677 -19.78 6.69 16.94
C VAL A 677 -20.61 7.90 16.44
N PRO A 678 -20.65 8.22 15.14
CA PRO A 678 -21.56 9.24 14.61
C PRO A 678 -23.00 8.69 14.56
N PRO A 679 -24.06 9.54 14.67
CA PRO A 679 -25.43 9.08 14.64
C PRO A 679 -25.82 8.51 13.26
N LEU A 680 -26.53 7.39 13.28
CA LEU A 680 -27.09 6.71 12.11
C LEU A 680 -28.18 7.59 11.47
N ALA A 681 -27.98 8.05 10.23
CA ALA A 681 -29.02 8.75 9.48
C ALA A 681 -30.02 7.74 8.86
N ILE A 682 -31.21 7.61 9.46
CA ILE A 682 -32.31 6.83 8.88
C ILE A 682 -33.03 7.71 7.85
N ARG A 683 -32.97 7.35 6.56
CA ARG A 683 -33.79 7.96 5.50
C ARG A 683 -35.18 7.32 5.51
N ALA A 684 -36.22 8.14 5.70
CA ALA A 684 -37.62 7.68 5.78
C ALA A 684 -38.11 7.05 4.46
N SER A 685 -38.85 5.95 4.58
CA SER A 685 -39.67 5.29 3.54
C SER A 685 -41.01 4.89 4.18
N PRO A 686 -42.11 4.73 3.42
CA PRO A 686 -43.49 4.72 3.94
C PRO A 686 -43.81 3.49 4.85
N PRO A 687 -44.87 3.54 5.66
CA PRO A 687 -44.87 3.04 7.03
C PRO A 687 -44.87 1.51 7.15
N GLY A 688 -43.97 1.01 8.00
CA GLY A 688 -43.88 -0.37 8.47
C GLY A 688 -42.94 -0.41 9.67
N LEU A 689 -43.38 -1.02 10.78
CA LEU A 689 -42.64 -1.07 12.04
C LEU A 689 -41.24 -1.71 11.85
N ALA A 690 -40.19 -1.02 12.30
CA ALA A 690 -38.85 -1.59 12.44
C ALA A 690 -38.61 -1.95 13.91
N ILE A 691 -38.43 -3.24 14.22
CA ILE A 691 -37.92 -3.68 15.52
C ILE A 691 -36.45 -4.02 15.34
N VAL A 692 -35.57 -3.28 15.99
CA VAL A 692 -34.14 -3.61 16.08
C VAL A 692 -33.94 -4.40 17.37
N ILE A 693 -33.70 -5.71 17.27
CA ILE A 693 -33.28 -6.53 18.40
C ILE A 693 -31.78 -6.80 18.23
N SER A 694 -30.98 -6.36 19.19
CA SER A 694 -29.56 -6.69 19.31
C SER A 694 -29.44 -7.86 20.28
N GLU A 695 -29.18 -9.07 19.79
CA GLU A 695 -28.74 -10.18 20.64
C GLU A 695 -27.22 -10.35 20.53
N VAL A 696 -26.58 -10.52 21.69
CA VAL A 696 -25.14 -10.82 21.82
C VAL A 696 -25.04 -12.30 22.16
N TYR A 697 -24.36 -13.08 21.32
CA TYR A 697 -24.00 -14.45 21.64
C TYR A 697 -22.59 -14.51 22.22
N HIS A 698 -22.43 -15.17 23.37
CA HIS A 698 -21.15 -15.64 23.86
C HIS A 698 -20.86 -17.02 23.26
N LEU A 699 -19.74 -17.18 22.56
CA LEU A 699 -19.16 -18.47 22.24
C LEU A 699 -17.82 -18.59 22.98
N GLU A 700 -17.60 -19.74 23.62
CA GLU A 700 -16.34 -20.13 24.25
C GLU A 700 -15.23 -20.26 23.20
N SER A 701 -14.63 -19.13 22.78
CA SER A 701 -13.29 -19.02 22.17
C SER A 701 -13.08 -17.62 21.57
N GLY A 702 -12.96 -16.61 22.42
CA GLY A 702 -12.04 -15.48 22.19
C GLY A 702 -12.25 -14.51 21.01
N PHE A 703 -13.32 -14.58 20.21
CA PHE A 703 -13.60 -13.59 19.15
C PHE A 703 -15.08 -13.14 19.17
N THR A 704 -15.32 -11.82 19.13
CA THR A 704 -16.65 -11.24 18.94
C THR A 704 -16.86 -10.88 17.47
N CYS A 705 -17.87 -11.47 16.83
CA CYS A 705 -18.41 -11.01 15.55
C CYS A 705 -19.78 -10.37 15.79
N ARG A 706 -20.03 -9.17 15.26
CA ARG A 706 -21.37 -8.54 15.26
C ARG A 706 -21.98 -8.70 13.87
N SER A 707 -23.11 -9.41 13.78
CA SER A 707 -23.98 -9.37 12.60
C SER A 707 -25.23 -8.55 12.92
N THR A 708 -25.54 -7.55 12.09
CA THR A 708 -26.83 -6.85 12.14
C THR A 708 -27.81 -7.55 11.21
N THR A 709 -28.85 -8.17 11.76
CA THR A 709 -29.95 -8.73 10.97
C THR A 709 -31.15 -7.79 11.07
N VAL A 710 -31.60 -7.25 9.94
CA VAL A 710 -32.84 -6.47 9.86
C VAL A 710 -33.96 -7.41 9.42
N VAL A 711 -34.97 -7.62 10.28
CA VAL A 711 -36.18 -8.36 9.92
C VAL A 711 -37.33 -7.37 9.72
N THR A 712 -37.85 -7.29 8.51
CA THR A 712 -39.10 -6.57 8.21
C THR A 712 -40.26 -7.55 8.11
N ALA A 713 -41.30 -7.37 8.93
CA ALA A 713 -42.56 -8.10 8.81
C ALA A 713 -43.72 -7.12 8.52
N ARG A 714 -44.62 -7.46 7.58
CA ARG A 714 -45.86 -6.71 7.34
C ARG A 714 -46.97 -7.28 8.22
N PHE A 715 -47.65 -6.42 8.99
CA PHE A 715 -48.89 -6.78 9.66
C PHE A 715 -50.05 -6.67 8.67
N GLY A 716 -50.69 -7.80 8.38
CA GLY A 716 -51.84 -7.90 7.48
C GLY A 716 -52.09 -9.35 7.16
N ASP A 717 -52.43 -10.14 8.18
CA ASP A 717 -53.15 -11.43 8.15
C ASP A 717 -52.93 -12.17 9.49
N ILE A 718 -53.39 -11.58 10.59
CA ILE A 718 -53.56 -12.29 11.87
C ILE A 718 -54.86 -11.80 12.50
N THR A 719 -55.98 -12.39 12.10
CA THR A 719 -57.22 -12.33 12.89
C THR A 719 -57.21 -13.48 13.89
N ALA A 720 -57.74 -13.19 15.07
CA ALA A 720 -57.78 -14.10 16.21
C ALA A 720 -58.67 -15.32 15.91
N ASP A 721 -58.05 -16.47 15.65
CA ASP A 721 -58.45 -17.75 16.24
C ASP A 721 -57.47 -18.87 15.86
N HIS A 722 -57.12 -19.70 16.86
CA HIS A 722 -56.32 -20.94 16.83
C HIS A 722 -54.77 -20.86 16.91
N PRO A 723 -54.15 -21.40 17.98
CA PRO A 723 -52.70 -21.48 18.12
C PRO A 723 -52.21 -22.77 17.46
N LYS A 724 -51.93 -22.75 16.15
CA LYS A 724 -51.11 -23.73 15.40
C LYS A 724 -51.04 -23.36 13.92
N ARG A 725 -50.16 -22.40 13.56
CA ARG A 725 -49.47 -22.26 12.25
C ARG A 725 -48.91 -20.83 12.09
N VAL A 726 -47.72 -20.58 12.64
CA VAL A 726 -46.83 -19.49 12.17
C VAL A 726 -45.39 -19.99 12.18
N LEU A 727 -45.13 -21.10 11.47
CA LEU A 727 -43.78 -21.59 11.17
C LEU A 727 -43.72 -22.25 9.79
N SER A 728 -44.40 -21.68 8.79
CA SER A 728 -44.31 -22.13 7.40
C SER A 728 -44.02 -21.01 6.38
N GLY A 729 -43.59 -19.84 6.85
CA GLY A 729 -43.33 -18.68 5.98
C GLY A 729 -41.87 -18.24 5.86
N ILE A 730 -40.93 -18.84 6.59
CA ILE A 730 -39.51 -18.46 6.50
C ILE A 730 -38.82 -19.41 5.51
N ARG A 731 -38.71 -18.97 4.24
CA ARG A 731 -37.76 -19.58 3.29
C ARG A 731 -36.38 -18.97 3.55
N LEU A 732 -35.50 -19.73 4.20
CA LEU A 732 -34.06 -19.49 4.10
C LEU A 732 -33.63 -19.98 2.71
N PHE A 733 -33.19 -19.07 1.85
CA PHE A 733 -32.54 -19.46 0.59
C PHE A 733 -31.14 -20.02 0.92
N GLY A 734 -31.09 -21.33 1.18
CA GLY A 734 -29.85 -22.12 1.19
C GLY A 734 -29.73 -22.89 -0.13
N SER A 735 -28.52 -22.96 -0.68
CA SER A 735 -28.19 -23.80 -1.83
C SER A 735 -28.53 -25.28 -1.54
N PRO A 736 -28.92 -26.09 -2.54
CA PRO A 736 -29.38 -27.46 -2.28
C PRO A 736 -28.21 -28.36 -1.84
N GLY A 737 -28.24 -28.86 -0.59
CA GLY A 737 -27.31 -29.93 -0.18
C GLY A 737 -27.11 -30.19 1.33
N SER A 738 -27.36 -29.24 2.23
CA SER A 738 -27.01 -29.44 3.66
C SER A 738 -28.23 -29.79 4.52
N ARG A 739 -28.25 -31.02 5.07
CA ARG A 739 -29.15 -31.42 6.17
C ARG A 739 -28.71 -30.73 7.46
N VAL A 740 -29.59 -29.98 8.11
CA VAL A 740 -29.35 -29.40 9.44
C VAL A 740 -29.99 -30.29 10.50
N GLY A 741 -29.15 -30.87 11.36
CA GLY A 741 -29.56 -31.62 12.55
C GLY A 741 -30.06 -30.68 13.65
N ARG A 742 -31.04 -31.17 14.43
CA ARG A 742 -31.72 -30.45 15.52
C ARG A 742 -30.74 -30.17 16.68
N ALA A 743 -30.70 -28.93 17.16
CA ALA A 743 -30.17 -28.60 18.48
C ALA A 743 -31.33 -28.39 19.47
N PHE A 744 -31.27 -29.08 20.61
CA PHE A 744 -32.13 -28.86 21.77
C PHE A 744 -31.52 -27.74 22.63
N PHE A 745 -32.36 -26.86 23.17
CA PHE A 745 -31.96 -25.78 24.07
C PHE A 745 -31.96 -26.27 25.54
N TRP A 746 -30.85 -26.03 26.24
CA TRP A 746 -30.78 -25.69 27.66
C TRP A 746 -29.88 -24.48 27.82
#